data_AF-A0A0Q5VUS3-F1
#
_entry.id   AF-A0A0Q5VUS3-F1
#
_cell.length_a   1.000
_cell.length_b   1.000
_cell.length_c   1.000
_cell.angle_alpha   90.00
_cell.angle_beta   90.00
_cell.angle_gamma   90.00
#
_symmetry.space_group_name_H-M   'P 1'
#
loop_
_entity.id
_entity.type
_entity.pdbx_description
1 polymer ?
#
loop_
_entity_poly.entity_id
_entity_poly.type
_entity_poly.pdbx_seq_one_letter_code
_entity_poly.pdbx_strand_id
1 'polypeptide(L)'
;MSAPRPRRSGAGTGDRQHGRADSRRAPGPVRDSGTANVHSALVPPGVLHEQVSSALANWQLDLAETLLADVDGDAGLSVPPTAGAPLTSLARAWADTLRAELLVRRLRMAGFTLLGDPIDASATEEPLDLHDGVAELLEAAETPDDAPVAAVELGTRSESAAHAALAIALVRSARAAFDASDDDLQRAAGLARHARIELLSRRTDAAMDEAVEAASLLDPALPASPLLVHTLGALSGVLADLELMPLALDYQRRAHDTAVRLADDVPGAGSAALVGDTAARLAALCAEVGENLLDDARTDDARPYFAESRALADRALAELPVGDPRRVQAQVVHGWALVGLGECPAAVAPLRQAVALTSEDDRGLLASAELALGRALRRSGSLVGDTARVRSADDHLAHALALATEHGLPRLRRSALRELCTLHAELDDAARALPYLQAYLADELDRVDERRTRWVELFGRRKSLLETERAAGQLRRQAYEDPLTHLPNRRYAEARLDGLLAAGAAPALAVVDIDHFKSINDAAGHPGGDAVLRAVAQLLVDGVRDSDEVCRWAGDEFVVLLPDTTAEQGERAMERIRRSISGNDWSALGIDVPVTISVGIASAARGDDRRTLFAAADGVLYDAKRSGRDRVVRLSGVTQTRATEDPTAEVAPVYRLSPTFLEGELLPADTAPADDPESGDGPVSVTDVQPQTHAEESGPSDATRRPGRPTDVLFGDGPAAEPTPAADEQDDAPDEDGAGGFARLLVEPVPGAGGQREQRGRTVRPEPAPRRQETPQAEVRPPSTSPVVTRQPPATVGPDVIWGTGRSTEQVLALVRDARREFPDRAAVVVRASAETLVALASEHDAYTTMDAAAMAAAVGPLPEVRGRVAVLCASSGDTPVAAEAAFVAKVTGTEVTRVDDVGGSRMRPLLADSSLLTDVDCLVVVAGLDAALATVVAGMTEVPIVAVPTSTGQTSSFGGFGALLTVLNSASPGVVVSNIDNGYAAGVFAARIARRSIPR
;
A
#
# COMPACT_ATOMS: atom_id res chain seq x y z
N MET A 1 65.66 42.53 29.32
CA MET A 1 66.63 41.90 28.41
C MET A 1 65.90 41.44 27.14
N SER A 2 66.63 40.97 26.14
CA SER A 2 66.23 40.48 24.79
C SER A 2 64.90 39.70 24.69
N ALA A 3 64.20 39.60 23.55
CA ALA A 3 64.18 40.36 22.27
C ALA A 3 62.90 39.96 21.44
N PRO A 4 62.44 40.72 20.41
CA PRO A 4 61.07 40.59 19.87
C PRO A 4 60.92 40.18 18.37
N ARG A 5 59.65 40.07 17.93
CA ARG A 5 59.10 39.78 16.57
C ARG A 5 59.66 40.62 15.39
N PRO A 6 59.57 40.08 14.16
CA PRO A 6 58.84 40.69 13.00
C PRO A 6 57.51 39.93 12.69
N ARG A 7 56.43 40.42 12.02
CA ARG A 7 56.20 41.34 10.85
C ARG A 7 56.66 40.72 9.52
N ARG A 8 56.02 40.87 8.33
CA ARG A 8 54.96 41.74 7.71
C ARG A 8 54.39 40.93 6.48
N SER A 9 53.47 41.26 5.55
CA SER A 9 52.44 42.29 5.15
C SER A 9 51.60 41.63 4.00
N GLY A 10 50.49 42.14 3.43
CA GLY A 10 49.70 43.37 3.62
C GLY A 10 49.36 44.12 2.30
N ALA A 11 48.11 44.00 1.81
CA ALA A 11 47.36 44.83 0.84
C ALA A 11 47.80 44.98 -0.66
N GLY A 12 46.80 45.16 -1.55
CA GLY A 12 46.92 45.58 -2.97
C GLY A 12 45.95 44.83 -3.91
N THR A 13 44.72 45.24 -4.25
CA THR A 13 44.13 46.43 -4.95
C THR A 13 44.19 46.41 -6.48
N GLY A 14 43.01 46.48 -7.15
CA GLY A 14 42.87 46.84 -8.57
C GLY A 14 42.11 45.82 -9.46
N ASP A 15 41.20 46.16 -10.38
CA ASP A 15 39.96 46.97 -10.33
C ASP A 15 39.25 46.87 -11.70
N ARG A 16 37.98 46.45 -11.77
CA ARG A 16 37.05 46.49 -12.94
C ARG A 16 37.50 45.66 -14.20
N GLN A 17 36.68 45.38 -15.23
CA GLN A 17 35.37 45.92 -15.63
C GLN A 17 34.52 44.92 -16.46
N HIS A 18 33.24 44.74 -16.09
CA HIS A 18 32.03 44.51 -16.94
C HIS A 18 32.03 43.47 -18.10
N GLY A 19 31.03 42.57 -18.11
CA GLY A 19 30.56 41.86 -19.32
C GLY A 19 29.54 40.75 -19.03
N ARG A 20 28.24 40.99 -19.31
CA ARG A 20 27.17 39.97 -19.17
C ARG A 20 27.16 38.97 -20.33
N ALA A 21 26.83 37.71 -20.03
CA ALA A 21 25.94 36.89 -20.85
C ALA A 21 25.17 35.94 -19.92
N ASP A 22 23.84 35.97 -19.95
CA ASP A 22 23.00 35.08 -19.16
C ASP A 22 22.96 33.68 -19.79
N SER A 23 23.19 32.64 -18.98
CA SER A 23 22.73 31.27 -19.28
C SER A 23 21.85 30.80 -18.13
N ARG A 24 20.63 30.34 -18.47
CA ARG A 24 19.68 29.84 -17.49
C ARG A 24 20.14 28.46 -17.02
N ARG A 25 20.78 28.39 -15.85
CA ARG A 25 20.83 27.12 -15.11
C ARG A 25 19.41 26.72 -14.74
N ALA A 26 19.05 25.47 -15.03
CA ALA A 26 17.97 24.82 -14.30
C ALA A 26 18.31 24.85 -12.79
N PRO A 27 17.30 24.93 -11.89
CA PRO A 27 17.56 24.78 -10.46
C PRO A 27 18.18 23.41 -10.23
N GLY A 28 19.43 23.39 -9.76
CA GLY A 28 20.10 22.14 -9.41
C GLY A 28 19.42 21.51 -8.18
N PRO A 29 19.44 20.17 -8.04
CA PRO A 29 18.99 19.52 -6.81
C PRO A 29 19.78 20.07 -5.62
N VAL A 30 19.11 20.27 -4.49
CA VAL A 30 19.71 20.83 -3.27
C VAL A 30 20.66 19.80 -2.65
N ARG A 31 21.92 19.82 -3.10
CA ARG A 31 23.01 18.96 -2.60
C ARG A 31 24.06 19.75 -1.83
N ASP A 32 24.36 19.26 -0.64
CA ASP A 32 25.71 19.18 -0.04
C ASP A 32 26.64 20.39 -0.23
N SER A 33 26.31 21.53 0.40
CA SER A 33 27.18 22.71 0.42
C SER A 33 27.80 22.99 1.79
N GLY A 34 28.41 21.97 2.40
CA GLY A 34 29.33 22.08 3.53
C GLY A 34 28.70 22.19 4.93
N THR A 35 29.45 21.72 5.94
CA THR A 35 29.07 21.63 7.35
C THR A 35 29.11 22.99 8.08
N ALA A 36 28.59 24.04 7.47
CA ALA A 36 28.77 25.43 7.90
C ALA A 36 27.52 26.31 7.77
N ASN A 37 26.35 25.71 7.50
CA ASN A 37 25.11 26.46 7.28
C ASN A 37 23.92 25.70 7.89
N VAL A 38 23.23 26.30 8.88
CA VAL A 38 22.19 25.64 9.70
C VAL A 38 21.09 25.01 8.83
N HIS A 39 20.75 25.66 7.72
CA HIS A 39 19.71 25.19 6.78
C HIS A 39 20.03 23.82 6.15
N SER A 40 21.32 23.45 6.01
CA SER A 40 21.73 22.14 5.49
C SER A 40 21.74 21.04 6.57
N ALA A 41 21.56 21.40 7.85
CA ALA A 41 21.52 20.44 8.96
C ALA A 41 20.09 19.93 9.26
N LEU A 42 19.05 20.58 8.72
CA LEU A 42 17.63 20.29 8.99
C LEU A 42 16.93 19.53 7.85
N VAL A 43 17.53 19.46 6.67
CA VAL A 43 17.11 18.59 5.56
C VAL A 43 17.88 17.27 5.67
N PRO A 44 17.26 16.07 5.59
CA PRO A 44 17.98 14.80 5.65
C PRO A 44 19.04 14.68 4.54
N PRO A 45 20.26 14.20 4.83
CA PRO A 45 20.72 13.50 6.04
C PRO A 45 21.36 14.43 7.09
N GLY A 46 20.89 15.67 7.22
CA GLY A 46 21.46 16.66 8.12
C GLY A 46 21.47 16.21 9.59
N VAL A 47 22.60 16.40 10.27
CA VAL A 47 22.84 15.90 11.64
C VAL A 47 21.82 16.41 12.66
N LEU A 48 21.36 17.66 12.52
CA LEU A 48 20.35 18.23 13.41
C LEU A 48 18.95 17.61 13.15
N HIS A 49 18.62 17.29 11.89
CA HIS A 49 17.43 16.52 11.56
C HIS A 49 17.43 15.13 12.21
N GLU A 50 18.58 14.43 12.17
CA GLU A 50 18.74 13.13 12.82
C GLU A 50 18.60 13.25 14.35
N GLN A 51 19.27 14.23 14.97
CA GLN A 51 19.21 14.48 16.42
C GLN A 51 17.78 14.80 16.90
N VAL A 52 17.09 15.75 16.25
CA VAL A 52 15.71 16.10 16.61
C VAL A 52 14.76 14.93 16.34
N SER A 53 14.89 14.21 15.22
CA SER A 53 14.05 13.03 14.94
C SER A 53 14.29 11.90 15.94
N SER A 54 15.52 11.73 16.44
CA SER A 54 15.85 10.75 17.48
C SER A 54 15.24 11.15 18.83
N ALA A 55 15.40 12.42 19.24
CA ALA A 55 14.79 12.93 20.47
C ALA A 55 13.26 12.84 20.45
N LEU A 56 12.63 13.15 19.30
CA LEU A 56 11.20 12.97 19.09
C LEU A 56 10.78 11.50 19.17
N ALA A 57 11.49 10.60 18.48
CA ALA A 57 11.20 9.16 18.53
C ALA A 57 11.21 8.62 19.97
N ASN A 58 12.15 9.10 20.78
CA ASN A 58 12.36 8.68 22.17
C ASN A 58 11.55 9.51 23.20
N TRP A 59 10.61 10.36 22.75
CA TRP A 59 9.78 11.24 23.60
C TRP A 59 10.56 12.22 24.48
N GLN A 60 11.81 12.53 24.14
CA GLN A 60 12.63 13.54 24.81
C GLN A 60 12.23 14.95 24.33
N LEU A 61 10.99 15.37 24.63
CA LEU A 61 10.38 16.55 24.01
C LEU A 61 11.12 17.85 24.34
N ASP A 62 11.59 18.02 25.58
CA ASP A 62 12.34 19.22 25.98
C ASP A 62 13.73 19.29 25.30
N LEU A 63 14.34 18.14 24.99
CA LEU A 63 15.58 18.07 24.20
C LEU A 63 15.32 18.40 22.73
N ALA A 64 14.26 17.83 22.14
CA ALA A 64 13.84 18.14 20.78
C ALA A 64 13.49 19.64 20.62
N GLU A 65 12.86 20.24 21.64
CA GLU A 65 12.56 21.67 21.69
C GLU A 65 13.83 22.53 21.81
N THR A 66 14.76 22.16 22.69
CA THR A 66 16.07 22.85 22.82
C THR A 66 16.85 22.83 21.50
N LEU A 67 16.93 21.67 20.84
CA LEU A 67 17.58 21.49 19.55
C LEU A 67 16.90 22.25 18.40
N LEU A 68 15.59 22.56 18.52
CA LEU A 68 14.85 23.39 17.57
C LEU A 68 14.96 24.90 17.91
N ALA A 69 15.03 25.27 19.19
CA ALA A 69 15.21 26.66 19.62
C ALA A 69 16.58 27.23 19.20
N ASP A 70 17.64 26.40 19.20
CA ASP A 70 18.95 26.75 18.64
C ASP A 70 18.91 27.09 17.14
N VAL A 71 17.86 26.68 16.40
CA VAL A 71 17.63 27.09 15.00
C VAL A 71 17.06 28.51 14.91
N ASP A 72 16.13 28.84 15.82
CA ASP A 72 15.44 30.14 15.81
C ASP A 72 16.27 31.24 16.48
N GLY A 73 17.27 30.89 17.30
CA GLY A 73 18.24 31.84 17.88
C GLY A 73 19.07 32.59 16.83
N ASP A 74 19.30 32.00 15.65
CA ASP A 74 19.98 32.63 14.50
C ASP A 74 18.97 33.25 13.49
N ALA A 75 17.67 33.15 13.78
CA ALA A 75 16.54 33.62 12.99
C ALA A 75 15.53 34.43 13.83
N GLY A 76 16.05 35.24 14.77
CA GLY A 76 15.28 35.92 15.81
C GLY A 76 14.09 36.74 15.30
N LEU A 77 13.00 36.70 16.08
CA LEU A 77 11.70 37.30 15.75
C LEU A 77 11.67 38.84 15.61
N SER A 78 12.78 39.53 15.91
CA SER A 78 12.92 40.98 15.74
C SER A 78 14.10 41.32 14.82
N VAL A 79 13.80 41.68 13.57
CA VAL A 79 14.54 42.62 12.70
C VAL A 79 13.83 42.78 11.35
N PRO A 80 13.60 44.00 10.83
CA PRO A 80 13.09 44.19 9.47
C PRO A 80 14.17 43.77 8.44
N PRO A 81 13.80 43.11 7.32
CA PRO A 81 14.74 42.27 6.55
C PRO A 81 15.87 43.04 5.85
N THR A 82 17.04 43.14 6.50
CA THR A 82 18.26 43.73 5.94
C THR A 82 19.24 42.67 5.41
N ALA A 83 18.97 42.17 4.20
CA ALA A 83 19.97 41.64 3.27
C ALA A 83 20.97 40.57 3.79
N GLY A 84 20.50 39.61 4.61
CA GLY A 84 21.09 38.27 4.77
C GLY A 84 20.21 37.24 4.06
N ALA A 85 20.79 36.19 3.46
CA ALA A 85 20.03 35.26 2.60
C ALA A 85 18.88 34.57 3.38
N PRO A 86 17.63 34.61 2.88
CA PRO A 86 16.51 33.95 3.56
C PRO A 86 16.61 32.43 3.46
N LEU A 87 16.06 31.74 4.47
CA LEU A 87 15.69 30.33 4.41
C LEU A 87 14.99 30.01 3.08
N THR A 88 15.38 28.91 2.43
CA THR A 88 14.57 28.35 1.34
C THR A 88 13.25 27.83 1.92
N SER A 89 12.17 27.93 1.16
CA SER A 89 10.83 27.45 1.56
C SER A 89 10.88 25.99 2.05
N LEU A 90 11.65 25.17 1.35
CA LEU A 90 11.86 23.76 1.67
C LEU A 90 12.60 23.54 2.99
N ALA A 91 13.68 24.29 3.29
CA ALA A 91 14.40 24.15 4.57
C ALA A 91 13.52 24.57 5.77
N ARG A 92 12.65 25.57 5.58
CA ARG A 92 11.62 25.92 6.56
C ARG A 92 10.58 24.80 6.71
N ALA A 93 10.05 24.27 5.60
CA ALA A 93 9.09 23.16 5.62
C ALA A 93 9.60 21.93 6.40
N TRP A 94 10.88 21.59 6.22
CA TRP A 94 11.53 20.52 6.98
C TRP A 94 11.53 20.78 8.49
N ALA A 95 11.90 21.99 8.94
CA ALA A 95 11.82 22.39 10.34
C ALA A 95 10.37 22.43 10.87
N ASP A 96 9.43 22.93 10.07
CA ASP A 96 8.01 23.01 10.42
C ASP A 96 7.40 21.61 10.65
N THR A 97 7.81 20.56 9.92
CA THR A 97 7.38 19.18 10.22
C THR A 97 7.98 18.61 11.51
N LEU A 98 9.17 19.04 11.93
CA LEU A 98 9.78 18.62 13.19
C LEU A 98 9.05 19.29 14.37
N ARG A 99 8.75 20.59 14.25
CA ARG A 99 7.93 21.34 15.23
C ARG A 99 6.51 20.79 15.32
N ALA A 100 5.86 20.48 14.20
CA ALA A 100 4.54 19.86 14.21
C ALA A 100 4.52 18.50 14.93
N GLU A 101 5.53 17.65 14.71
CA GLU A 101 5.65 16.38 15.43
C GLU A 101 5.89 16.58 16.94
N LEU A 102 6.72 17.56 17.34
CA LEU A 102 6.93 17.94 18.73
C LEU A 102 5.62 18.34 19.42
N LEU A 103 4.86 19.25 18.79
CA LEU A 103 3.60 19.76 19.31
C LEU A 103 2.55 18.65 19.43
N VAL A 104 2.41 17.78 18.42
CA VAL A 104 1.50 16.61 18.49
C VAL A 104 1.87 15.64 19.61
N ARG A 105 3.16 15.50 19.93
CA ARG A 105 3.60 14.70 21.08
C ARG A 105 3.32 15.40 22.41
N ARG A 106 3.49 16.73 22.54
CA ARG A 106 3.07 17.48 23.73
C ARG A 106 1.55 17.39 23.95
N LEU A 107 0.73 17.56 22.90
CA LEU A 107 -0.73 17.37 22.95
C LEU A 107 -1.11 15.98 23.46
N ARG A 108 -0.44 14.94 22.94
CA ARG A 108 -0.69 13.56 23.34
C ARG A 108 -0.29 13.27 24.79
N MET A 109 0.72 13.95 25.34
CA MET A 109 1.01 13.92 26.79
C MET A 109 -0.02 14.70 27.62
N ALA A 110 -0.61 15.76 27.06
CA ALA A 110 -1.71 16.51 27.67
C ALA A 110 -3.09 15.81 27.54
N GLY A 111 -3.17 14.66 26.86
CA GLY A 111 -4.39 13.88 26.69
C GLY A 111 -5.23 14.20 25.44
N PHE A 112 -4.74 15.03 24.52
CA PHE A 112 -5.49 15.50 23.35
C PHE A 112 -4.88 15.09 22.01
N THR A 113 -5.74 14.93 21.00
CA THR A 113 -5.35 14.78 19.60
C THR A 113 -5.04 16.13 18.95
N LEU A 114 -4.47 16.11 17.73
CA LEU A 114 -4.25 17.32 16.92
C LEU A 114 -5.56 18.06 16.53
N LEU A 115 -6.74 17.47 16.71
CA LEU A 115 -8.03 18.15 16.48
C LEU A 115 -8.66 18.71 17.76
N GLY A 116 -8.02 18.51 18.92
CA GLY A 116 -8.58 18.90 20.22
C GLY A 116 -9.49 17.86 20.86
N ASP A 117 -9.82 16.76 20.18
CA ASP A 117 -10.56 15.65 20.78
C ASP A 117 -9.72 14.95 21.86
N PRO A 118 -10.31 14.53 23.00
CA PRO A 118 -9.60 13.74 24.02
C PRO A 118 -9.17 12.36 23.49
N ILE A 119 -8.04 11.86 23.96
CA ILE A 119 -7.45 10.59 23.53
C ILE A 119 -8.13 9.37 24.17
N ASP A 120 -8.67 9.50 25.38
CA ASP A 120 -9.47 8.45 25.99
C ASP A 120 -10.96 8.74 25.75
N ALA A 121 -11.64 7.84 25.03
CA ALA A 121 -13.06 7.99 24.71
C ALA A 121 -13.99 7.78 25.92
N SER A 122 -13.45 7.30 27.06
CA SER A 122 -14.14 7.21 28.35
C SER A 122 -13.94 8.45 29.23
N ALA A 123 -13.01 9.36 28.88
CA ALA A 123 -12.79 10.58 29.64
C ALA A 123 -13.99 11.52 29.54
N THR A 124 -14.44 12.04 30.68
CA THR A 124 -15.51 13.05 30.76
C THR A 124 -15.02 14.47 30.41
N GLU A 125 -13.93 14.60 29.65
CA GLU A 125 -13.37 15.88 29.25
C GLU A 125 -13.97 16.37 27.94
N GLU A 126 -14.32 17.65 27.89
CA GLU A 126 -14.75 18.30 26.65
C GLU A 126 -13.56 18.45 25.69
N PRO A 127 -13.77 18.49 24.36
CA PRO A 127 -12.73 18.84 23.40
C PRO A 127 -12.14 20.25 23.64
N LEU A 128 -10.97 20.52 23.05
CA LEU A 128 -10.36 21.86 23.04
C LEU A 128 -11.04 22.77 22.02
N ASP A 129 -11.33 24.03 22.37
CA ASP A 129 -11.73 25.03 21.37
C ASP A 129 -10.48 25.56 20.66
N LEU A 130 -10.29 25.12 19.42
CA LEU A 130 -9.17 25.55 18.57
C LEU A 130 -9.26 27.04 18.17
N HIS A 131 -10.40 27.71 18.33
CA HIS A 131 -10.54 29.13 18.05
C HIS A 131 -9.91 30.01 19.15
N ASP A 132 -9.99 29.60 20.42
CA ASP A 132 -9.31 30.30 21.52
C ASP A 132 -7.79 30.27 21.30
N GLY A 133 -7.23 29.10 20.99
CA GLY A 133 -5.80 28.95 20.66
C GLY A 133 -5.36 29.75 19.43
N VAL A 134 -6.24 30.01 18.47
CA VAL A 134 -5.96 30.92 17.34
C VAL A 134 -6.01 32.39 17.76
N ALA A 135 -6.89 32.77 18.68
CA ALA A 135 -6.94 34.13 19.22
C ALA A 135 -5.67 34.44 20.05
N GLU A 136 -5.24 33.52 20.92
CA GLU A 136 -4.00 33.66 21.71
C GLU A 136 -2.76 33.81 20.82
N LEU A 137 -2.66 33.03 19.73
CA LEU A 137 -1.56 33.16 18.75
C LEU A 137 -1.58 34.49 17.99
N LEU A 138 -2.74 35.14 17.82
CA LEU A 138 -2.86 36.46 17.22
C LEU A 138 -2.52 37.58 18.22
N GLU A 139 -3.00 37.48 19.47
CA GLU A 139 -2.65 38.45 20.53
C GLU A 139 -1.14 38.45 20.82
N ALA A 140 -0.49 37.28 20.85
CA ALA A 140 0.96 37.16 20.97
C ALA A 140 1.73 37.73 19.76
N ALA A 141 1.11 37.81 18.58
CA ALA A 141 1.69 38.43 17.39
C ALA A 141 1.48 39.96 17.31
N GLU A 142 0.58 40.53 18.13
CA GLU A 142 0.31 41.98 18.18
C GLU A 142 1.08 42.72 19.29
N THR A 143 1.74 42.02 20.22
CA THR A 143 2.58 42.65 21.26
C THR A 143 3.93 43.17 20.70
N PRO A 144 4.30 44.46 20.88
CA PRO A 144 5.56 45.00 20.34
C PRO A 144 6.84 44.53 21.07
N ASP A 145 7.91 44.33 20.28
CA ASP A 145 9.26 43.81 20.59
C ASP A 145 10.00 44.21 21.91
N ASP A 146 9.56 45.24 22.64
CA ASP A 146 10.30 45.83 23.77
C ASP A 146 9.68 45.56 25.16
N ALA A 147 8.58 44.79 25.23
CA ALA A 147 8.05 44.27 26.48
C ALA A 147 8.60 42.86 26.74
N PRO A 148 9.11 42.53 27.95
CA PRO A 148 9.22 41.14 28.32
C PRO A 148 7.80 40.57 28.34
N VAL A 149 7.55 39.51 27.55
CA VAL A 149 6.28 38.79 27.59
C VAL A 149 6.13 38.26 29.02
N ALA A 150 5.33 38.95 29.82
CA ALA A 150 4.85 38.41 31.08
C ALA A 150 4.07 37.16 30.67
N ALA A 151 4.61 35.98 30.99
CA ALA A 151 3.99 34.71 30.62
C ALA A 151 2.53 34.78 31.06
N VAL A 152 1.62 34.81 30.09
CA VAL A 152 0.21 34.66 30.37
C VAL A 152 0.11 33.27 30.98
N GLU A 153 -0.36 33.17 32.21
CA GLU A 153 -0.66 31.88 32.85
C GLU A 153 -1.90 31.31 32.17
N LEU A 154 -1.71 30.85 30.94
CA LEU A 154 -2.70 30.13 30.15
C LEU A 154 -3.16 28.92 30.95
N GLY A 155 -4.44 28.59 30.86
CA GLY A 155 -4.89 27.29 31.34
C GLY A 155 -4.22 26.22 30.48
N THR A 156 -3.79 25.11 31.09
CA THR A 156 -3.14 23.98 30.37
C THR A 156 -3.95 23.49 29.16
N ARG A 157 -5.28 23.70 29.17
CA ARG A 157 -6.18 23.45 28.04
C ARG A 157 -6.12 24.50 26.92
N SER A 158 -5.94 25.80 27.20
CA SER A 158 -5.78 26.80 26.11
C SER A 158 -4.36 26.82 25.56
N GLU A 159 -3.34 26.58 26.41
CA GLU A 159 -1.99 26.22 25.96
C GLU A 159 -2.02 25.02 24.99
N SER A 160 -2.80 23.97 25.30
CA SER A 160 -3.03 22.85 24.39
C SER A 160 -3.80 23.26 23.13
N ALA A 161 -4.78 24.15 23.20
CA ALA A 161 -5.48 24.65 22.02
C ALA A 161 -4.54 25.44 21.08
N ALA A 162 -3.67 26.28 21.63
CA ALA A 162 -2.64 27.01 20.88
C ALA A 162 -1.62 26.04 20.25
N HIS A 163 -1.16 25.02 20.97
CA HIS A 163 -0.30 23.97 20.43
C HIS A 163 -0.95 23.22 19.25
N ALA A 164 -2.25 22.90 19.33
CA ALA A 164 -3.00 22.26 18.24
C ALA A 164 -3.18 23.19 17.03
N ALA A 165 -3.57 24.44 17.25
CA ALA A 165 -3.71 25.46 16.21
C ALA A 165 -2.38 25.71 15.47
N LEU A 166 -1.28 25.85 16.20
CA LEU A 166 0.06 26.04 15.65
C LEU A 166 0.54 24.81 14.86
N ALA A 167 0.33 23.60 15.38
CA ALA A 167 0.69 22.36 14.68
C ALA A 167 -0.08 22.20 13.35
N ILE A 168 -1.39 22.50 13.33
CA ILE A 168 -2.20 22.51 12.09
C ILE A 168 -1.64 23.53 11.07
N ALA A 169 -1.24 24.72 11.53
CA ALA A 169 -0.67 25.75 10.68
C ALA A 169 0.70 25.34 10.09
N LEU A 170 1.58 24.77 10.91
CA LEU A 170 2.91 24.27 10.51
C LEU A 170 2.80 23.11 9.50
N VAL A 171 1.92 22.13 9.74
CA VAL A 171 1.66 21.03 8.78
C VAL A 171 1.19 21.58 7.44
N ARG A 172 0.24 22.53 7.44
CA ARG A 172 -0.30 23.14 6.21
C ARG A 172 0.76 23.97 5.46
N SER A 173 1.58 24.72 6.19
CA SER A 173 2.74 25.46 5.67
C SER A 173 3.74 24.52 4.98
N ALA A 174 4.17 23.48 5.70
CA ALA A 174 5.14 22.52 5.22
C ALA A 174 4.63 21.76 3.98
N ARG A 175 3.40 21.23 4.03
CA ARG A 175 2.80 20.51 2.89
C ARG A 175 2.75 21.38 1.64
N ALA A 176 2.26 22.62 1.73
CA ALA A 176 2.20 23.52 0.57
C ALA A 176 3.59 23.81 -0.03
N ALA A 177 4.66 23.81 0.77
CA ALA A 177 6.03 23.98 0.31
C ALA A 177 6.65 22.70 -0.28
N PHE A 178 6.24 21.51 0.17
CA PHE A 178 6.60 20.23 -0.47
C PHE A 178 5.84 20.00 -1.78
N ASP A 179 4.54 20.33 -1.80
CA ASP A 179 3.69 20.21 -3.00
C ASP A 179 4.18 21.12 -4.12
N ALA A 180 4.61 22.34 -3.78
CA ALA A 180 5.22 23.30 -4.69
C ALA A 180 6.69 22.99 -5.08
N SER A 181 7.23 21.83 -4.72
CA SER A 181 8.54 21.37 -5.18
C SER A 181 8.43 20.63 -6.52
N ASP A 182 9.36 20.90 -7.44
CA ASP A 182 9.52 20.12 -8.69
C ASP A 182 10.25 18.78 -8.47
N ASP A 183 10.67 18.47 -7.22
CA ASP A 183 11.39 17.25 -6.84
C ASP A 183 10.45 16.25 -6.15
N ASP A 184 10.05 15.19 -6.88
CA ASP A 184 9.17 14.13 -6.38
C ASP A 184 9.74 13.40 -5.16
N LEU A 185 11.07 13.34 -4.97
CA LEU A 185 11.67 12.75 -3.77
C LEU A 185 11.48 13.67 -2.55
N GLN A 186 11.57 14.99 -2.72
CA GLN A 186 11.26 15.93 -1.64
C GLN A 186 9.78 15.89 -1.27
N ARG A 187 8.87 15.82 -2.27
CA ARG A 187 7.44 15.67 -2.02
C ARG A 187 7.14 14.33 -1.30
N ALA A 188 7.72 13.22 -1.75
CA ALA A 188 7.60 11.92 -1.09
C ALA A 188 8.08 11.94 0.37
N ALA A 189 9.18 12.63 0.65
CA ALA A 189 9.75 12.75 1.98
C ALA A 189 8.88 13.60 2.92
N GLY A 190 8.28 14.68 2.41
CA GLY A 190 7.28 15.48 3.11
C GLY A 190 6.03 14.68 3.46
N LEU A 191 5.45 13.98 2.47
CA LEU A 191 4.27 13.12 2.65
C LEU A 191 4.53 11.98 3.66
N ALA A 192 5.68 11.32 3.60
CA ALA A 192 6.05 10.28 4.57
C ALA A 192 6.15 10.79 6.01
N ARG A 193 6.63 12.04 6.23
CA ARG A 193 6.61 12.69 7.55
C ARG A 193 5.21 13.15 7.96
N HIS A 194 4.40 13.64 7.02
CA HIS A 194 3.01 14.03 7.29
C HIS A 194 2.17 12.81 7.72
N ALA A 195 2.33 11.66 7.06
CA ALA A 195 1.72 10.39 7.47
C ALA A 195 2.09 9.97 8.91
N ARG A 196 3.33 10.26 9.36
CA ARG A 196 3.75 10.03 10.75
C ARG A 196 3.01 10.95 11.74
N ILE A 197 2.81 12.21 11.39
CA ILE A 197 2.09 13.19 12.21
C ILE A 197 0.60 12.82 12.31
N GLU A 198 -0.02 12.39 11.21
CA GLU A 198 -1.40 11.91 11.18
C GLU A 198 -1.59 10.61 12.01
N LEU A 199 -0.63 9.67 11.96
CA LEU A 199 -0.59 8.49 12.85
C LEU A 199 -0.55 8.88 14.33
N LEU A 200 0.35 9.79 14.72
CA LEU A 200 0.46 10.27 16.10
C LEU A 200 -0.82 10.97 16.57
N SER A 201 -1.56 11.57 15.63
CA SER A 201 -2.86 12.22 15.81
C SER A 201 -4.07 11.26 15.77
N ARG A 202 -3.84 9.93 15.72
CA ARG A 202 -4.87 8.87 15.55
C ARG A 202 -5.71 8.98 14.25
N ARG A 203 -5.28 9.73 13.26
CA ARG A 203 -5.97 9.85 11.96
C ARG A 203 -5.46 8.80 10.96
N THR A 204 -5.72 7.52 11.27
CA THR A 204 -5.21 6.37 10.53
C THR A 204 -5.51 6.43 9.02
N ASP A 205 -6.72 6.79 8.62
CA ASP A 205 -7.08 6.87 7.19
C ASP A 205 -6.37 8.02 6.45
N ALA A 206 -6.12 9.15 7.11
CA ALA A 206 -5.30 10.22 6.52
C ALA A 206 -3.85 9.77 6.39
N ALA A 207 -3.27 9.16 7.43
CA ALA A 207 -1.92 8.61 7.36
C ALA A 207 -1.76 7.54 6.25
N MET A 208 -2.80 6.74 6.02
CA MET A 208 -2.87 5.77 4.92
C MET A 208 -2.83 6.45 3.55
N ASP A 209 -3.65 7.47 3.29
CA ASP A 209 -3.67 8.20 2.01
C ASP A 209 -2.31 8.87 1.73
N GLU A 210 -1.73 9.57 2.71
CA GLU A 210 -0.41 10.20 2.60
C GLU A 210 0.71 9.17 2.35
N ALA A 211 0.64 7.99 2.97
CA ALA A 211 1.58 6.90 2.76
C ALA A 211 1.44 6.27 1.36
N VAL A 212 0.22 6.15 0.82
CA VAL A 212 -0.04 5.68 -0.56
C VAL A 212 0.45 6.69 -1.58
N GLU A 213 0.28 7.99 -1.33
CA GLU A 213 0.80 9.06 -2.20
C GLU A 213 2.33 9.05 -2.21
N ALA A 214 2.98 9.09 -1.03
CA ALA A 214 4.44 9.01 -0.86
C ALA A 214 5.03 7.77 -1.54
N ALA A 215 4.45 6.59 -1.29
CA ALA A 215 4.84 5.33 -1.90
C ALA A 215 4.86 5.38 -3.44
N SER A 216 4.00 6.21 -4.04
CA SER A 216 3.83 6.29 -5.48
C SER A 216 4.77 7.23 -6.21
N LEU A 217 5.36 8.20 -5.50
CA LEU A 217 6.43 9.06 -6.00
C LEU A 217 7.81 8.38 -5.92
N LEU A 218 7.95 7.36 -5.07
CA LEU A 218 9.19 6.62 -4.84
C LEU A 218 9.43 5.54 -5.91
N ASP A 219 9.72 5.97 -7.14
CA ASP A 219 10.09 5.07 -8.24
C ASP A 219 11.44 4.36 -7.96
N PRO A 220 11.57 3.02 -8.13
CA PRO A 220 12.84 2.32 -7.98
C PRO A 220 13.96 2.74 -8.96
N ALA A 221 13.66 3.56 -9.97
CA ALA A 221 14.67 4.16 -10.85
C ALA A 221 15.26 5.48 -10.30
N LEU A 222 14.77 5.99 -9.16
CA LEU A 222 15.37 7.15 -8.49
C LEU A 222 16.84 6.89 -8.13
N PRO A 223 17.75 7.88 -8.32
CA PRO A 223 19.17 7.71 -8.05
C PRO A 223 19.43 7.51 -6.54
N ALA A 224 20.42 6.68 -6.22
CA ALA A 224 20.82 6.43 -4.84
C ALA A 224 21.25 7.75 -4.16
N SER A 225 20.70 8.00 -2.99
CA SER A 225 20.97 9.19 -2.17
C SER A 225 20.59 8.92 -0.71
N PRO A 226 21.20 9.63 0.26
CA PRO A 226 20.81 9.49 1.67
C PRO A 226 19.34 9.83 1.89
N LEU A 227 18.82 10.90 1.26
CA LEU A 227 17.41 11.28 1.35
C LEU A 227 16.46 10.16 0.89
N LEU A 228 16.79 9.43 -0.18
CA LEU A 228 16.02 8.28 -0.62
C LEU A 228 16.05 7.14 0.42
N VAL A 229 17.20 6.87 1.05
CA VAL A 229 17.31 5.87 2.13
C VAL A 229 16.45 6.26 3.34
N HIS A 230 16.57 7.50 3.83
CA HIS A 230 15.75 7.98 4.96
C HIS A 230 14.26 7.99 4.63
N THR A 231 13.87 8.36 3.41
CA THR A 231 12.46 8.40 2.98
C THR A 231 11.84 7.02 2.88
N LEU A 232 12.55 6.05 2.30
CA LEU A 232 12.12 4.65 2.25
C LEU A 232 12.00 4.04 3.66
N GLY A 233 12.93 4.35 4.56
CA GLY A 233 12.89 3.91 5.96
C GLY A 233 11.79 4.58 6.80
N ALA A 234 11.52 5.88 6.58
CA ALA A 234 10.43 6.60 7.24
C ALA A 234 9.06 6.07 6.81
N LEU A 235 8.86 5.88 5.49
CA LEU A 235 7.67 5.26 4.95
C LEU A 235 7.52 3.81 5.43
N SER A 236 8.61 3.04 5.53
CA SER A 236 8.57 1.71 6.16
C SER A 236 8.13 1.76 7.62
N GLY A 237 8.57 2.76 8.40
CA GLY A 237 8.16 2.92 9.80
C GLY A 237 6.66 3.23 9.92
N VAL A 238 6.16 4.13 9.08
CA VAL A 238 4.72 4.45 8.97
C VAL A 238 3.91 3.22 8.56
N LEU A 239 4.32 2.49 7.52
CA LEU A 239 3.67 1.25 7.09
C LEU A 239 3.70 0.16 8.16
N ALA A 240 4.76 0.11 8.99
CA ALA A 240 4.89 -0.86 10.06
C ALA A 240 3.94 -0.53 11.24
N ASP A 241 3.83 0.74 11.62
CA ASP A 241 2.87 1.18 12.65
C ASP A 241 1.41 1.16 12.16
N LEU A 242 1.19 1.15 10.83
CA LEU A 242 -0.08 0.82 10.16
C LEU A 242 -0.32 -0.71 10.03
N GLU A 243 0.52 -1.56 10.63
CA GLU A 243 0.41 -3.03 10.60
C GLU A 243 0.48 -3.65 9.19
N LEU A 244 1.02 -2.94 8.21
CA LEU A 244 1.21 -3.41 6.82
C LEU A 244 2.59 -4.07 6.64
N MET A 245 2.90 -5.04 7.51
CA MET A 245 4.20 -5.74 7.61
C MET A 245 4.84 -6.12 6.26
N PRO A 246 4.14 -6.71 5.27
CA PRO A 246 4.77 -7.10 4.01
C PRO A 246 5.23 -5.89 3.16
N LEU A 247 4.50 -4.77 3.23
CA LEU A 247 4.87 -3.53 2.53
C LEU A 247 6.00 -2.81 3.27
N ALA A 248 5.93 -2.72 4.60
CA ALA A 248 7.04 -2.20 5.40
C ALA A 248 8.36 -2.93 5.09
N LEU A 249 8.31 -4.27 5.05
CA LEU A 249 9.49 -5.08 4.75
C LEU A 249 10.05 -4.84 3.34
N ASP A 250 9.21 -4.66 2.31
CA ASP A 250 9.65 -4.28 0.95
C ASP A 250 10.33 -2.91 0.93
N TYR A 251 9.72 -1.89 1.57
CA TYR A 251 10.28 -0.55 1.64
C TYR A 251 11.60 -0.50 2.44
N GLN A 252 11.74 -1.25 3.53
CA GLN A 252 12.99 -1.33 4.28
C GLN A 252 14.08 -2.13 3.56
N ARG A 253 13.75 -3.16 2.78
CA ARG A 253 14.69 -3.84 1.87
C ARG A 253 15.23 -2.85 0.84
N ARG A 254 14.33 -2.11 0.18
CA ARG A 254 14.69 -1.05 -0.76
C ARG A 254 15.57 0.03 -0.13
N ALA A 255 15.33 0.39 1.14
CA ALA A 255 16.18 1.32 1.89
C ALA A 255 17.60 0.75 2.08
N HIS A 256 17.72 -0.49 2.56
CA HIS A 256 19.02 -1.15 2.75
C HIS A 256 19.79 -1.33 1.44
N ASP A 257 19.15 -1.86 0.39
CA ASP A 257 19.78 -2.03 -0.92
C ASP A 257 20.28 -0.69 -1.49
N THR A 258 19.57 0.40 -1.21
CA THR A 258 19.95 1.76 -1.65
C THR A 258 21.12 2.32 -0.85
N ALA A 259 21.19 2.04 0.46
CA ALA A 259 22.36 2.35 1.28
C ALA A 259 23.61 1.58 0.82
N VAL A 260 23.45 0.29 0.46
CA VAL A 260 24.55 -0.54 -0.07
C VAL A 260 25.09 0.03 -1.38
N ARG A 261 24.23 0.33 -2.37
CA ARG A 261 24.68 0.95 -3.64
C ARG A 261 25.41 2.28 -3.41
N LEU A 262 24.94 3.09 -2.45
CA LEU A 262 25.59 4.35 -2.10
C LEU A 262 26.98 4.15 -1.45
N ALA A 263 27.17 3.06 -0.70
CA ALA A 263 28.46 2.68 -0.13
C ALA A 263 29.45 2.11 -1.17
N ASP A 264 28.95 1.41 -2.19
CA ASP A 264 29.73 0.95 -3.34
C ASP A 264 30.21 2.12 -4.21
N ASP A 265 29.33 3.10 -4.49
CA ASP A 265 29.64 4.31 -5.27
C ASP A 265 30.57 5.28 -4.52
N VAL A 266 30.38 5.46 -3.21
CA VAL A 266 31.18 6.36 -2.36
C VAL A 266 31.58 5.68 -1.04
N PRO A 267 32.69 4.92 -1.02
CA PRO A 267 33.16 4.24 0.17
C PRO A 267 33.63 5.20 1.27
N GLY A 268 33.07 5.10 2.47
CA GLY A 268 33.47 5.90 3.62
C GLY A 268 32.76 5.51 4.92
N ALA A 269 33.23 6.03 6.06
CA ALA A 269 32.68 5.69 7.36
C ALA A 269 31.19 6.05 7.52
N GLY A 270 30.74 7.13 6.87
CA GLY A 270 29.32 7.54 6.87
C GLY A 270 28.41 6.60 6.08
N SER A 271 28.87 6.10 4.92
CA SER A 271 28.09 5.15 4.11
C SER A 271 28.06 3.76 4.73
N ALA A 272 29.16 3.30 5.36
CA ALA A 272 29.16 2.09 6.19
C ALA A 272 28.16 2.18 7.36
N ALA A 273 28.14 3.31 8.10
CA ALA A 273 27.19 3.51 9.19
C ALA A 273 25.72 3.48 8.73
N LEU A 274 25.42 4.03 7.55
CA LEU A 274 24.07 3.99 6.94
C LEU A 274 23.66 2.58 6.49
N VAL A 275 24.61 1.79 5.97
CA VAL A 275 24.39 0.35 5.67
C VAL A 275 24.12 -0.43 6.96
N GLY A 276 24.82 -0.12 8.05
CA GLY A 276 24.62 -0.74 9.36
C GLY A 276 23.28 -0.40 10.02
N ASP A 277 22.88 0.87 10.02
CA ASP A 277 21.57 1.33 10.52
C ASP A 277 20.41 0.68 9.74
N THR A 278 20.46 0.72 8.41
CA THR A 278 19.41 0.12 7.57
C THR A 278 19.33 -1.40 7.71
N ALA A 279 20.47 -2.08 7.94
CA ALA A 279 20.51 -3.50 8.24
C ALA A 279 19.87 -3.83 9.60
N ALA A 280 20.16 -3.07 10.65
CA ALA A 280 19.57 -3.25 11.98
C ALA A 280 18.04 -3.05 11.96
N ARG A 281 17.56 -2.02 11.25
CA ARG A 281 16.12 -1.78 11.05
C ARG A 281 15.44 -2.88 10.25
N LEU A 282 16.08 -3.38 9.18
CA LEU A 282 15.55 -4.50 8.38
C LEU A 282 15.49 -5.79 9.20
N ALA A 283 16.55 -6.07 9.96
CA ALA A 283 16.63 -7.20 10.87
C ALA A 283 15.50 -7.19 11.91
N ALA A 284 15.15 -6.01 12.45
CA ALA A 284 14.06 -5.87 13.41
C ALA A 284 12.70 -6.24 12.80
N LEU A 285 12.40 -5.75 11.59
CA LEU A 285 11.17 -6.13 10.87
C LEU A 285 11.13 -7.62 10.51
N CYS A 286 12.27 -8.22 10.14
CA CYS A 286 12.35 -9.66 9.94
C CYS A 286 12.07 -10.44 11.25
N ALA A 287 12.63 -10.03 12.38
CA ALA A 287 12.37 -10.69 13.67
C ALA A 287 10.90 -10.56 14.09
N GLU A 288 10.26 -9.41 13.85
CA GLU A 288 8.86 -9.19 14.16
C GLU A 288 7.91 -9.98 13.25
N VAL A 289 8.19 -10.07 11.95
CA VAL A 289 7.46 -10.97 11.04
C VAL A 289 7.63 -12.43 11.46
N GLY A 290 8.83 -12.81 11.92
CA GLY A 290 9.10 -14.12 12.52
C GLY A 290 8.23 -14.39 13.75
N GLU A 291 8.13 -13.46 14.70
CA GLU A 291 7.26 -13.62 15.88
C GLU A 291 5.78 -13.70 15.51
N ASN A 292 5.27 -12.84 14.62
CA ASN A 292 3.87 -12.93 14.15
C ASN A 292 3.58 -14.31 13.52
N LEU A 293 4.55 -14.91 12.81
CA LEU A 293 4.41 -16.26 12.26
C LEU A 293 4.53 -17.37 13.31
N LEU A 294 5.29 -17.18 14.40
CA LEU A 294 5.24 -18.09 15.56
C LEU A 294 3.87 -18.02 16.27
N ASP A 295 3.26 -16.83 16.31
CA ASP A 295 1.96 -16.60 16.94
C ASP A 295 0.81 -17.23 16.13
N ASP A 296 0.92 -17.22 14.80
CA ASP A 296 0.09 -18.02 13.87
C ASP A 296 0.36 -19.55 13.97
N ALA A 297 1.26 -20.01 14.85
CA ALA A 297 1.79 -21.38 14.96
C ALA A 297 2.55 -21.90 13.72
N ARG A 298 3.00 -21.02 12.82
CA ARG A 298 3.68 -21.32 11.55
C ARG A 298 5.22 -21.33 11.70
N THR A 299 5.72 -22.19 12.58
CA THR A 299 7.14 -22.25 12.97
C THR A 299 8.11 -22.42 11.80
N ASP A 300 7.78 -23.24 10.79
CA ASP A 300 8.63 -23.44 9.61
C ASP A 300 8.70 -22.21 8.70
N ASP A 301 7.61 -21.43 8.60
CA ASP A 301 7.58 -20.16 7.85
C ASP A 301 8.29 -19.02 8.60
N ALA A 302 8.29 -19.04 9.93
CA ALA A 302 8.97 -18.05 10.78
C ALA A 302 10.50 -18.14 10.69
N ARG A 303 11.03 -19.36 10.61
CA ARG A 303 12.47 -19.65 10.71
C ARG A 303 13.36 -18.95 9.66
N PRO A 304 12.98 -18.84 8.37
CA PRO A 304 13.71 -18.03 7.39
C PRO A 304 13.90 -16.57 7.80
N TYR A 305 12.85 -15.93 8.36
CA TYR A 305 12.91 -14.52 8.75
C TYR A 305 13.87 -14.30 9.93
N PHE A 306 13.90 -15.19 10.93
CA PHE A 306 14.88 -15.10 12.01
C PHE A 306 16.32 -15.38 11.53
N ALA A 307 16.51 -16.31 10.59
CA ALA A 307 17.83 -16.57 10.00
C ALA A 307 18.37 -15.36 9.21
N GLU A 308 17.50 -14.68 8.44
CA GLU A 308 17.83 -13.43 7.76
C GLU A 308 18.07 -12.27 8.74
N SER A 309 17.21 -12.15 9.77
CA SER A 309 17.38 -11.17 10.84
C SER A 309 18.76 -11.29 11.50
N ARG A 310 19.21 -12.52 11.81
CA ARG A 310 20.55 -12.73 12.39
C ARG A 310 21.65 -12.29 11.43
N ALA A 311 21.59 -12.68 10.16
CA ALA A 311 22.60 -12.30 9.15
C ALA A 311 22.68 -10.78 8.90
N LEU A 312 21.55 -10.08 8.96
CA LEU A 312 21.50 -8.62 8.87
C LEU A 312 22.00 -7.93 10.14
N ALA A 313 21.71 -8.48 11.32
CA ALA A 313 22.23 -7.97 12.58
C ALA A 313 23.75 -8.22 12.71
N ASP A 314 24.25 -9.38 12.27
CA ASP A 314 25.68 -9.69 12.10
C ASP A 314 26.35 -8.64 11.20
N ARG A 315 25.72 -8.27 10.06
CA ARG A 315 26.20 -7.19 9.19
C ARG A 315 26.22 -5.84 9.91
N ALA A 316 25.15 -5.45 10.59
CA ALA A 316 25.10 -4.21 11.35
C ALA A 316 26.19 -4.15 12.43
N LEU A 317 26.50 -5.27 13.10
CA LEU A 317 27.59 -5.42 14.06
C LEU A 317 28.99 -5.45 13.43
N ALA A 318 29.12 -5.59 12.10
CA ALA A 318 30.37 -5.43 11.38
C ALA A 318 30.58 -3.97 10.91
N GLU A 319 29.54 -3.32 10.40
CA GLU A 319 29.61 -1.99 9.77
C GLU A 319 29.58 -0.82 10.80
N LEU A 320 28.83 -0.95 11.91
CA LEU A 320 28.66 0.12 12.91
C LEU A 320 29.89 0.22 13.85
N PRO A 321 30.48 1.42 14.06
CA PRO A 321 31.66 1.55 14.89
C PRO A 321 31.40 1.24 16.38
N VAL A 322 32.45 0.82 17.10
CA VAL A 322 32.36 0.51 18.53
C VAL A 322 32.07 1.80 19.31
N GLY A 323 30.94 1.85 20.00
CA GLY A 323 30.45 3.02 20.72
C GLY A 323 29.36 3.82 19.99
N ASP A 324 28.95 3.43 18.78
CA ASP A 324 27.75 3.97 18.13
C ASP A 324 26.49 3.45 18.86
N PRO A 325 25.55 4.32 19.30
CA PRO A 325 24.30 3.88 19.95
C PRO A 325 23.49 2.87 19.12
N ARG A 326 23.48 3.01 17.79
CA ARG A 326 22.78 2.11 16.86
C ARG A 326 23.34 0.68 16.92
N ARG A 327 24.58 0.52 17.40
CA ARG A 327 25.18 -0.80 17.62
C ARG A 327 24.45 -1.59 18.72
N VAL A 328 23.85 -0.91 19.71
CA VAL A 328 23.04 -1.56 20.76
C VAL A 328 21.74 -2.10 20.16
N GLN A 329 21.09 -1.36 19.25
CA GLN A 329 19.95 -1.87 18.47
C GLN A 329 20.31 -3.16 17.70
N ALA A 330 21.47 -3.19 17.04
CA ALA A 330 21.95 -4.40 16.37
C ALA A 330 22.21 -5.58 17.34
N GLN A 331 22.67 -5.31 18.58
CA GLN A 331 22.83 -6.34 19.62
C GLN A 331 21.48 -6.90 20.09
N VAL A 332 20.48 -6.04 20.34
CA VAL A 332 19.12 -6.44 20.72
C VAL A 332 18.50 -7.34 19.65
N VAL A 333 18.56 -6.91 18.39
CA VAL A 333 17.94 -7.64 17.28
C VAL A 333 18.69 -8.95 16.98
N HIS A 334 20.02 -8.99 17.06
CA HIS A 334 20.77 -10.26 16.99
C HIS A 334 20.35 -11.23 18.11
N GLY A 335 20.19 -10.73 19.34
CA GLY A 335 19.69 -11.52 20.46
C GLY A 335 18.27 -12.05 20.23
N TRP A 336 17.35 -11.22 19.75
CA TRP A 336 15.98 -11.62 19.39
C TRP A 336 15.97 -12.66 18.27
N ALA A 337 16.80 -12.51 17.24
CA ALA A 337 16.94 -13.49 16.17
C ALA A 337 17.43 -14.86 16.69
N LEU A 338 18.36 -14.89 17.64
CA LEU A 338 18.76 -16.14 18.31
C LEU A 338 17.60 -16.77 19.09
N VAL A 339 16.76 -15.98 19.77
CA VAL A 339 15.58 -16.48 20.49
C VAL A 339 14.56 -17.10 19.53
N GLY A 340 14.29 -16.47 18.39
CA GLY A 340 13.40 -17.00 17.35
C GLY A 340 13.95 -18.25 16.65
N LEU A 341 15.27 -18.42 16.58
CA LEU A 341 15.93 -19.65 16.11
C LEU A 341 15.98 -20.77 17.18
N GLY A 342 15.50 -20.52 18.40
CA GLY A 342 15.57 -21.46 19.53
C GLY A 342 16.92 -21.48 20.26
N GLU A 343 17.89 -20.66 19.84
CA GLU A 343 19.23 -20.51 20.45
C GLU A 343 19.21 -19.68 21.76
N CYS A 344 18.12 -19.75 22.53
CA CYS A 344 17.82 -18.86 23.66
C CYS A 344 18.96 -18.76 24.71
N PRO A 345 19.65 -19.85 25.11
CA PRO A 345 20.77 -19.76 26.06
C PRO A 345 21.95 -18.92 25.55
N ALA A 346 22.16 -18.84 24.23
CA ALA A 346 23.17 -17.98 23.61
C ALA A 346 22.73 -16.50 23.55
N ALA A 347 21.42 -16.24 23.54
CA ALA A 347 20.85 -14.89 23.50
C ALA A 347 20.91 -14.15 24.84
N VAL A 348 20.70 -14.86 25.97
CA VAL A 348 20.52 -14.24 27.30
C VAL A 348 21.70 -13.35 27.73
N ALA A 349 22.95 -13.74 27.48
CA ALA A 349 24.11 -12.95 27.90
C ALA A 349 24.31 -11.68 27.05
N PRO A 350 24.29 -11.73 25.70
CA PRO A 350 24.22 -10.53 24.85
C PRO A 350 23.04 -9.60 25.17
N LEU A 351 21.85 -10.15 25.43
CA LEU A 351 20.65 -9.33 25.73
C LEU A 351 20.76 -8.61 27.08
N ARG A 352 21.27 -9.27 28.13
CA ARG A 352 21.62 -8.60 29.40
C ARG A 352 22.64 -7.49 29.22
N GLN A 353 23.62 -7.69 28.33
CA GLN A 353 24.58 -6.64 28.00
C GLN A 353 23.91 -5.48 27.25
N ALA A 354 22.98 -5.76 26.32
CA ALA A 354 22.27 -4.73 25.57
C ALA A 354 21.36 -3.88 26.48
N VAL A 355 20.59 -4.50 27.39
CA VAL A 355 19.81 -3.79 28.42
C VAL A 355 20.73 -2.88 29.26
N ALA A 356 21.86 -3.41 29.75
CA ALA A 356 22.82 -2.65 30.56
C ALA A 356 23.67 -1.61 29.78
N LEU A 357 23.55 -1.54 28.45
CA LEU A 357 24.19 -0.53 27.58
C LEU A 357 23.20 0.46 26.97
N THR A 358 21.89 0.22 27.10
CA THR A 358 20.86 1.13 26.61
C THR A 358 20.70 2.29 27.61
N SER A 359 20.58 3.53 27.13
CA SER A 359 20.31 4.66 28.02
C SER A 359 18.88 4.62 28.55
N GLU A 360 18.65 5.11 29.77
CA GLU A 360 17.31 5.39 30.30
C GLU A 360 16.54 6.43 29.45
N ASP A 361 17.27 7.17 28.59
CA ASP A 361 16.73 8.03 27.54
C ASP A 361 16.19 7.29 26.30
N ASP A 362 16.75 6.13 25.95
CA ASP A 362 16.39 5.38 24.74
C ASP A 362 15.34 4.32 25.05
N ARG A 363 14.19 4.80 25.51
CA ARG A 363 13.13 3.98 26.11
C ARG A 363 12.47 3.02 25.12
N GLY A 364 12.45 3.38 23.83
CA GLY A 364 11.99 2.50 22.75
C GLY A 364 12.92 1.33 22.51
N LEU A 365 14.25 1.57 22.50
CA LEU A 365 15.24 0.50 22.45
C LEU A 365 15.24 -0.34 23.73
N LEU A 366 15.09 0.29 24.90
CA LEU A 366 15.06 -0.40 26.19
C LEU A 366 13.87 -1.36 26.29
N ALA A 367 12.66 -0.91 25.93
CA ALA A 367 11.47 -1.78 25.89
C ALA A 367 11.66 -2.99 24.96
N SER A 368 12.33 -2.80 23.82
CA SER A 368 12.67 -3.88 22.89
C SER A 368 13.74 -4.84 23.46
N ALA A 369 14.76 -4.32 24.13
CA ALA A 369 15.80 -5.09 24.80
C ALA A 369 15.25 -5.96 25.94
N GLU A 370 14.39 -5.38 26.78
CA GLU A 370 13.73 -6.04 27.90
C GLU A 370 12.74 -7.11 27.43
N LEU A 371 11.93 -6.82 26.39
CA LEU A 371 11.05 -7.80 25.75
C LEU A 371 11.83 -8.99 25.18
N ALA A 372 12.94 -8.73 24.47
CA ALA A 372 13.78 -9.78 23.91
C ALA A 372 14.46 -10.62 25.01
N LEU A 373 14.92 -9.99 26.10
CA LEU A 373 15.51 -10.68 27.25
C LEU A 373 14.49 -11.52 28.01
N GLY A 374 13.28 -10.99 28.26
CA GLY A 374 12.16 -11.71 28.85
C GLY A 374 11.77 -12.94 28.04
N ARG A 375 11.61 -12.79 26.71
CA ARG A 375 11.43 -13.92 25.76
C ARG A 375 12.56 -14.94 25.87
N ALA A 376 13.82 -14.51 25.89
CA ALA A 376 14.98 -15.38 26.00
C ALA A 376 14.98 -16.21 27.30
N LEU A 377 14.61 -15.59 28.43
CA LEU A 377 14.56 -16.26 29.74
C LEU A 377 13.37 -17.22 29.85
N ARG A 378 12.19 -16.83 29.36
CA ARG A 378 11.01 -17.69 29.28
C ARG A 378 11.31 -18.95 28.46
N ARG A 379 11.77 -18.77 27.21
CA ARG A 379 12.02 -19.85 26.23
C ARG A 379 13.31 -20.66 26.48
N SER A 380 14.11 -20.34 27.49
CA SER A 380 15.34 -21.08 27.85
C SER A 380 15.09 -22.39 28.61
N GLY A 381 14.39 -23.33 27.98
CA GLY A 381 14.06 -24.65 28.54
C GLY A 381 12.91 -24.60 29.57
N SER A 382 12.71 -25.70 30.31
CA SER A 382 11.59 -25.79 31.27
C SER A 382 11.70 -24.73 32.38
N LEU A 383 10.59 -24.05 32.66
CA LEU A 383 10.46 -23.07 33.74
C LEU A 383 10.10 -23.72 35.08
N VAL A 384 9.55 -24.94 35.05
CA VAL A 384 9.03 -25.65 36.23
C VAL A 384 10.15 -25.89 37.25
N GLY A 385 10.04 -25.24 38.41
CA GLY A 385 11.00 -25.29 39.51
C GLY A 385 12.06 -24.18 39.52
N ASP A 386 12.30 -23.48 38.40
CA ASP A 386 13.26 -22.38 38.32
C ASP A 386 12.61 -21.03 38.65
N THR A 387 12.20 -20.88 39.91
CA THR A 387 11.50 -19.66 40.38
C THR A 387 12.34 -18.38 40.22
N ALA A 388 13.67 -18.50 40.11
CA ALA A 388 14.56 -17.37 39.90
C ALA A 388 14.52 -16.88 38.43
N ARG A 389 14.55 -17.80 37.46
CA ARG A 389 14.39 -17.45 36.04
C ARG A 389 12.96 -17.03 35.71
N VAL A 390 11.95 -17.63 36.35
CA VAL A 390 10.55 -17.21 36.23
C VAL A 390 10.37 -15.75 36.66
N ARG A 391 10.80 -15.38 37.88
CA ARG A 391 10.73 -13.97 38.32
C ARG A 391 11.52 -13.04 37.40
N SER A 392 12.75 -13.42 37.01
CA SER A 392 13.53 -12.59 36.08
C SER A 392 12.83 -12.39 34.73
N ALA A 393 12.09 -13.39 34.22
CA ALA A 393 11.30 -13.23 32.99
C ALA A 393 10.07 -12.32 33.21
N ASP A 394 9.35 -12.50 34.32
CA ASP A 394 8.22 -11.67 34.77
C ASP A 394 8.66 -10.19 34.88
N ASP A 395 9.73 -9.93 35.64
CA ASP A 395 10.33 -8.60 35.87
C ASP A 395 10.67 -7.89 34.54
N HIS A 396 11.39 -8.55 33.63
CA HIS A 396 11.80 -7.95 32.35
C HIS A 396 10.62 -7.73 31.39
N LEU A 397 9.66 -8.67 31.31
CA LEU A 397 8.48 -8.50 30.45
C LEU A 397 7.51 -7.43 30.99
N ALA A 398 7.35 -7.33 32.31
CA ALA A 398 6.55 -6.29 32.96
C ALA A 398 7.18 -4.90 32.77
N HIS A 399 8.52 -4.78 32.84
CA HIS A 399 9.21 -3.53 32.54
C HIS A 399 9.06 -3.12 31.07
N ALA A 400 9.17 -4.07 30.14
CA ALA A 400 8.90 -3.82 28.72
C ALA A 400 7.45 -3.34 28.47
N LEU A 401 6.47 -3.93 29.16
CA LEU A 401 5.07 -3.51 29.09
C LEU A 401 4.86 -2.09 29.64
N ALA A 402 5.49 -1.75 30.76
CA ALA A 402 5.40 -0.43 31.37
C ALA A 402 5.94 0.66 30.41
N LEU A 403 7.17 0.48 29.93
CA LEU A 403 7.81 1.40 28.96
C LEU A 403 7.00 1.52 27.67
N ALA A 404 6.51 0.40 27.12
CA ALA A 404 5.70 0.42 25.89
C ALA A 404 4.33 1.08 26.08
N THR A 405 3.78 1.07 27.30
CA THR A 405 2.52 1.76 27.63
C THR A 405 2.76 3.25 27.86
N GLU A 406 3.77 3.65 28.66
CA GLU A 406 4.15 5.05 28.92
C GLU A 406 4.45 5.81 27.62
N HIS A 407 5.18 5.18 26.69
CA HIS A 407 5.58 5.80 25.42
C HIS A 407 4.66 5.48 24.24
N GLY A 408 3.51 4.84 24.51
CA GLY A 408 2.47 4.58 23.52
C GLY A 408 2.97 3.85 22.28
N LEU A 409 3.73 2.76 22.50
CA LEU A 409 4.39 1.91 21.50
C LEU A 409 3.57 0.61 21.29
N PRO A 410 2.46 0.65 20.52
CA PRO A 410 1.43 -0.40 20.54
C PRO A 410 1.95 -1.80 20.15
N ARG A 411 2.88 -1.89 19.21
CA ARG A 411 3.48 -3.17 18.75
C ARG A 411 4.32 -3.86 19.82
N LEU A 412 5.10 -3.08 20.59
CA LEU A 412 5.84 -3.60 21.75
C LEU A 412 4.91 -3.90 22.92
N ARG A 413 3.89 -3.07 23.16
CA ARG A 413 2.88 -3.29 24.21
C ARG A 413 2.12 -4.60 23.99
N ARG A 414 1.55 -4.82 22.79
CA ARG A 414 0.91 -6.09 22.40
C ARG A 414 1.85 -7.28 22.59
N SER A 415 3.10 -7.16 22.13
CA SER A 415 4.10 -8.21 22.29
C SER A 415 4.37 -8.55 23.76
N ALA A 416 4.51 -7.55 24.64
CA ALA A 416 4.75 -7.75 26.06
C ALA A 416 3.52 -8.34 26.78
N LEU A 417 2.31 -7.85 26.47
CA LEU A 417 1.05 -8.43 26.97
C LEU A 417 0.92 -9.91 26.61
N ARG A 418 1.17 -10.27 25.35
CA ARG A 418 1.13 -11.66 24.88
C ARG A 418 2.17 -12.53 25.59
N GLU A 419 3.40 -12.07 25.73
CA GLU A 419 4.46 -12.84 26.41
C GLU A 419 4.20 -13.02 27.92
N LEU A 420 3.62 -12.02 28.60
CA LEU A 420 3.20 -12.13 30.01
C LEU A 420 2.01 -13.09 30.17
N CYS A 421 0.99 -12.98 29.32
CA CYS A 421 -0.12 -13.93 29.26
C CYS A 421 0.39 -15.36 29.04
N THR A 422 1.36 -15.55 28.13
CA THR A 422 1.96 -16.86 27.84
C THR A 422 2.78 -17.37 29.03
N LEU A 423 3.59 -16.51 29.67
CA LEU A 423 4.37 -16.87 30.85
C LEU A 423 3.47 -17.37 31.99
N HIS A 424 2.37 -16.67 32.29
CA HIS A 424 1.48 -17.08 33.38
C HIS A 424 0.62 -18.29 33.03
N ALA A 425 0.23 -18.48 31.76
CA ALA A 425 -0.40 -19.71 31.29
C ALA A 425 0.56 -20.92 31.38
N GLU A 426 1.85 -20.76 31.05
CA GLU A 426 2.89 -21.80 31.23
C GLU A 426 3.20 -22.12 32.71
N LEU A 427 2.67 -21.32 33.64
CA LEU A 427 2.84 -21.46 35.10
C LEU A 427 1.54 -21.85 35.82
N ASP A 428 0.43 -22.04 35.09
CA ASP A 428 -0.92 -22.32 35.63
C ASP A 428 -1.47 -21.19 36.55
N ASP A 429 -1.02 -19.94 36.33
CA ASP A 429 -1.47 -18.75 37.06
C ASP A 429 -2.52 -17.98 36.22
N ALA A 430 -3.72 -18.55 36.13
CA ALA A 430 -4.84 -17.96 35.40
C ALA A 430 -5.21 -16.55 35.90
N ALA A 431 -5.06 -16.29 37.20
CA ALA A 431 -5.36 -15.01 37.83
C ALA A 431 -4.45 -13.88 37.34
N ARG A 432 -3.17 -14.17 37.06
CA ARG A 432 -2.26 -13.22 36.39
C ARG A 432 -2.39 -13.23 34.86
N ALA A 433 -2.68 -14.37 34.24
CA ALA A 433 -2.77 -14.46 32.79
C ALA A 433 -3.96 -13.64 32.24
N LEU A 434 -5.12 -13.70 32.91
CA LEU A 434 -6.38 -13.14 32.40
C LEU A 434 -6.34 -11.61 32.17
N PRO A 435 -5.83 -10.75 33.07
CA PRO A 435 -5.74 -9.31 32.81
C PRO A 435 -4.85 -8.96 31.60
N TYR A 436 -3.75 -9.69 31.41
CA TYR A 436 -2.89 -9.50 30.23
C TYR A 436 -3.56 -9.96 28.94
N LEU A 437 -4.33 -11.07 28.98
CA LEU A 437 -5.15 -11.52 27.86
C LEU A 437 -6.25 -10.50 27.50
N GLN A 438 -6.95 -9.95 28.49
CA GLN A 438 -7.98 -8.93 28.29
C GLN A 438 -7.41 -7.67 27.64
N ALA A 439 -6.28 -7.16 28.15
CA ALA A 439 -5.60 -6.01 27.56
C ALA A 439 -5.06 -6.32 26.15
N TYR A 440 -4.54 -7.53 25.91
CA TYR A 440 -4.08 -7.96 24.58
C TYR A 440 -5.24 -8.01 23.58
N LEU A 441 -6.38 -8.60 23.97
CA LEU A 441 -7.56 -8.70 23.11
C LEU A 441 -8.21 -7.33 22.84
N ALA A 442 -8.14 -6.38 23.78
CA ALA A 442 -8.54 -4.99 23.52
C ALA A 442 -7.61 -4.33 22.47
N ASP A 443 -6.29 -4.41 22.69
CA ASP A 443 -5.27 -3.90 21.75
C ASP A 443 -5.30 -4.61 20.36
N GLU A 444 -5.93 -5.79 20.24
CA GLU A 444 -6.17 -6.52 18.98
C GLU A 444 -7.56 -6.24 18.37
N LEU A 445 -8.62 -5.99 19.15
CA LEU A 445 -9.94 -5.64 18.59
C LEU A 445 -9.88 -4.31 17.82
N ASP A 446 -9.12 -3.35 18.33
CA ASP A 446 -8.74 -2.10 17.61
C ASP A 446 -7.92 -2.35 16.32
N ARG A 447 -7.42 -3.58 16.10
CA ARG A 447 -6.60 -3.99 14.94
C ARG A 447 -7.41 -4.69 13.84
N VAL A 448 -8.65 -5.14 14.11
CA VAL A 448 -9.51 -5.91 13.18
C VAL A 448 -10.34 -5.00 12.25
N ASP A 449 -9.83 -3.82 11.93
CA ASP A 449 -10.45 -2.91 10.96
C ASP A 449 -10.58 -3.54 9.57
N GLU A 450 -11.80 -3.49 9.00
CA GLU A 450 -12.07 -3.82 7.57
C GLU A 450 -11.17 -3.02 6.61
N ARG A 451 -10.65 -1.88 7.08
CA ARG A 451 -9.68 -1.02 6.41
C ARG A 451 -8.47 -1.80 5.88
N ARG A 452 -7.90 -2.76 6.64
CA ARG A 452 -6.64 -3.44 6.28
C ARG A 452 -6.72 -4.15 4.92
N THR A 453 -7.83 -4.82 4.63
CA THR A 453 -8.09 -5.51 3.34
C THR A 453 -8.20 -4.52 2.19
N ARG A 454 -8.97 -3.43 2.37
CA ARG A 454 -9.15 -2.36 1.39
C ARG A 454 -7.84 -1.62 1.09
N TRP A 455 -6.98 -1.43 2.08
CA TRP A 455 -5.69 -0.77 1.91
C TRP A 455 -4.66 -1.65 1.20
N VAL A 456 -4.67 -2.98 1.42
CA VAL A 456 -3.90 -3.93 0.60
C VAL A 456 -4.35 -3.90 -0.86
N GLU A 457 -5.65 -3.80 -1.14
CA GLU A 457 -6.17 -3.60 -2.52
C GLU A 457 -5.66 -2.29 -3.13
N LEU A 458 -5.72 -1.17 -2.39
CA LEU A 458 -5.29 0.15 -2.89
C LEU A 458 -3.79 0.22 -3.16
N PHE A 459 -2.95 -0.33 -2.28
CA PHE A 459 -1.51 -0.48 -2.54
C PHE A 459 -1.22 -1.39 -3.74
N GLY A 460 -1.91 -2.53 -3.84
CA GLY A 460 -1.79 -3.44 -5.00
C GLY A 460 -2.17 -2.76 -6.31
N ARG A 461 -3.27 -1.98 -6.31
CA ARG A 461 -3.74 -1.21 -7.46
C ARG A 461 -2.76 -0.09 -7.85
N ARG A 462 -2.20 0.65 -6.88
CA ARG A 462 -1.21 1.71 -7.16
C ARG A 462 0.13 1.13 -7.65
N LYS A 463 0.56 -0.01 -7.11
CA LYS A 463 1.71 -0.78 -7.64
C LYS A 463 1.49 -1.22 -9.08
N SER A 464 0.32 -1.79 -9.38
CA SER A 464 -0.05 -2.20 -10.75
C SER A 464 -0.07 -1.03 -11.74
N LEU A 465 -0.58 0.15 -11.32
CA LEU A 465 -0.50 1.37 -12.13
C LEU A 465 0.96 1.73 -12.47
N LEU A 466 1.84 1.82 -11.46
CA LEU A 466 3.27 2.11 -11.68
C LEU A 466 3.97 1.07 -12.55
N GLU A 467 3.58 -0.21 -12.46
CA GLU A 467 4.08 -1.26 -13.35
C GLU A 467 3.60 -1.07 -14.79
N THR A 468 2.34 -0.67 -15.01
CA THR A 468 1.85 -0.31 -16.36
C THR A 468 2.49 0.97 -16.90
N GLU A 469 2.77 1.96 -16.06
CA GLU A 469 3.47 3.20 -16.43
C GLU A 469 4.94 2.93 -16.80
N ARG A 470 5.65 2.07 -16.04
CA ARG A 470 6.99 1.59 -16.41
C ARG A 470 6.99 0.77 -17.69
N ALA A 471 6.03 -0.13 -17.87
CA ALA A 471 5.90 -0.91 -19.11
C ALA A 471 5.62 0.01 -20.32
N ALA A 472 4.71 0.97 -20.17
CA ALA A 472 4.43 1.99 -21.19
C ALA A 472 5.66 2.87 -21.46
N GLY A 473 6.42 3.26 -20.43
CA GLY A 473 7.67 4.02 -20.56
C GLY A 473 8.79 3.25 -21.25
N GLN A 474 8.96 1.95 -20.95
CA GLN A 474 9.90 1.07 -21.65
C GLN A 474 9.49 0.88 -23.11
N LEU A 475 8.21 0.59 -23.39
CA LEU A 475 7.68 0.50 -24.75
C LEU A 475 7.81 1.83 -25.52
N ARG A 476 7.62 2.97 -24.85
CA ARG A 476 7.78 4.31 -25.44
C ARG A 476 9.23 4.58 -25.84
N ARG A 477 10.20 4.23 -24.99
CA ARG A 477 11.63 4.30 -25.32
C ARG A 477 11.99 3.36 -26.46
N GLN A 478 11.59 2.09 -26.39
CA GLN A 478 11.79 1.11 -27.48
C GLN A 478 11.11 1.52 -28.81
N ALA A 479 10.02 2.28 -28.76
CA ALA A 479 9.33 2.76 -29.96
C ALA A 479 9.95 4.04 -30.55
N TYR A 480 10.52 4.92 -29.73
CA TYR A 480 10.83 6.31 -30.09
C TYR A 480 12.28 6.76 -29.84
N GLU A 481 13.15 5.98 -29.21
CA GLU A 481 14.58 6.28 -29.04
C GLU A 481 15.45 5.35 -29.91
N ASP A 482 16.69 5.76 -30.18
CA ASP A 482 17.73 4.93 -30.80
C ASP A 482 18.63 4.27 -29.74
N PRO A 483 18.88 2.95 -29.82
CA PRO A 483 19.59 2.21 -28.77
C PRO A 483 21.11 2.44 -28.72
N LEU A 484 21.71 3.16 -29.68
CA LEU A 484 23.15 3.44 -29.72
C LEU A 484 23.46 4.90 -29.35
N THR A 485 22.65 5.86 -29.81
CA THR A 485 22.88 7.29 -29.56
C THR A 485 21.95 7.89 -28.51
N HIS A 486 20.92 7.16 -28.05
CA HIS A 486 19.85 7.63 -27.15
C HIS A 486 19.04 8.86 -27.62
N LEU A 487 19.35 9.41 -28.80
CA LEU A 487 18.50 10.38 -29.49
C LEU A 487 17.13 9.77 -29.84
N PRO A 488 16.08 10.60 -29.98
CA PRO A 488 14.84 10.21 -30.64
C PRO A 488 15.09 9.59 -32.02
N ASN A 489 14.39 8.51 -32.34
CA ASN A 489 14.54 7.79 -33.60
C ASN A 489 13.60 8.35 -34.68
N ARG A 490 13.76 7.84 -35.91
CA ARG A 490 12.93 8.17 -37.06
C ARG A 490 11.41 8.18 -36.82
N ARG A 491 10.84 7.23 -36.05
CA ARG A 491 9.38 7.21 -35.77
C ARG A 491 8.94 8.43 -34.97
N TYR A 492 9.77 8.88 -34.04
CA TYR A 492 9.52 10.09 -33.27
C TYR A 492 9.57 11.32 -34.17
N ALA A 493 10.65 11.45 -34.97
CA ALA A 493 10.84 12.55 -35.89
C ALA A 493 9.69 12.67 -36.91
N GLU A 494 9.23 11.55 -37.47
CA GLU A 494 8.09 11.52 -38.38
C GLU A 494 6.79 12.01 -37.70
N ALA A 495 6.46 11.48 -36.52
CA ALA A 495 5.23 11.83 -35.79
C ALA A 495 5.24 13.29 -35.28
N ARG A 496 6.40 13.78 -34.82
CA ARG A 496 6.59 15.16 -34.35
C ARG A 496 6.41 16.16 -35.48
N LEU A 497 7.02 15.90 -36.64
CA LEU A 497 6.92 16.77 -37.80
C LEU A 497 5.50 16.78 -38.40
N ASP A 498 4.85 15.62 -38.50
CA ASP A 498 3.44 15.54 -38.90
C ASP A 498 2.54 16.37 -37.95
N GLY A 499 2.81 16.35 -36.65
CA GLY A 499 2.11 17.16 -35.64
C GLY A 499 2.35 18.68 -35.78
N LEU A 500 3.58 19.11 -36.03
CA LEU A 500 3.92 20.53 -36.24
C LEU A 500 3.23 21.10 -37.50
N LEU A 501 3.24 20.34 -38.60
CA LEU A 501 2.58 20.73 -39.85
C LEU A 501 1.05 20.75 -39.69
N ALA A 502 0.47 19.78 -38.99
CA ALA A 502 -0.97 19.74 -38.68
C ALA A 502 -1.44 20.91 -37.79
N ALA A 503 -0.57 21.41 -36.90
CA ALA A 503 -0.82 22.61 -36.10
C ALA A 503 -0.73 23.92 -36.92
N GLY A 504 -0.35 23.86 -38.20
CA GLY A 504 -0.19 25.02 -39.08
C GLY A 504 1.10 25.81 -38.86
N ALA A 505 2.08 25.23 -38.16
CA ALA A 505 3.43 25.79 -38.04
C ALA A 505 4.20 25.65 -39.38
N ALA A 506 5.27 26.43 -39.53
CA ALA A 506 6.13 26.42 -40.69
C ALA A 506 7.58 26.06 -40.30
N PRO A 507 7.83 24.84 -39.76
CA PRO A 507 9.14 24.46 -39.23
C PRO A 507 10.21 24.44 -40.32
N ALA A 508 11.46 24.69 -39.92
CA ALA A 508 12.61 24.25 -40.71
C ALA A 508 12.96 22.78 -40.40
N LEU A 509 13.59 22.14 -41.38
CA LEU A 509 14.08 20.78 -41.31
C LEU A 509 15.51 20.75 -41.85
N ALA A 510 16.46 20.26 -41.06
CA ALA A 510 17.80 19.94 -41.51
C ALA A 510 18.00 18.43 -41.56
N VAL A 511 18.42 17.89 -42.71
CA VAL A 511 18.88 16.51 -42.85
C VAL A 511 20.41 16.52 -42.89
N VAL A 512 21.04 15.71 -42.05
CA VAL A 512 22.46 15.69 -41.74
C VAL A 512 23.02 14.31 -42.04
N ASP A 513 24.22 14.24 -42.64
CA ASP A 513 24.90 12.99 -43.02
C ASP A 513 26.37 13.07 -42.65
N ILE A 514 26.91 12.00 -42.05
CA ILE A 514 28.35 11.90 -41.76
C ILE A 514 29.10 11.54 -43.04
N ASP A 515 29.89 12.50 -43.52
CA ASP A 515 30.65 12.36 -44.75
C ASP A 515 31.60 11.17 -44.67
N HIS A 516 31.51 10.26 -45.65
CA HIS A 516 32.38 9.11 -45.78
C HIS A 516 32.39 8.14 -44.55
N PHE A 517 31.31 8.07 -43.77
CA PHE A 517 31.22 7.21 -42.57
C PHE A 517 31.58 5.74 -42.81
N LYS A 518 31.31 5.18 -44.01
CA LYS A 518 31.81 3.84 -44.35
C LYS A 518 33.33 3.75 -44.25
N SER A 519 34.07 4.73 -44.77
CA SER A 519 35.54 4.76 -44.69
C SER A 519 36.06 4.92 -43.26
N ILE A 520 35.27 5.53 -42.36
CA ILE A 520 35.55 5.57 -40.91
C ILE A 520 35.42 4.15 -40.31
N ASN A 521 34.36 3.42 -40.66
CA ASN A 521 34.19 2.01 -40.25
C ASN A 521 35.27 1.08 -40.83
N ASP A 522 35.62 1.27 -42.11
CA ASP A 522 36.65 0.48 -42.80
C ASP A 522 38.06 0.73 -42.20
N ALA A 523 38.29 1.87 -41.53
CA ALA A 523 39.56 2.24 -40.90
C ALA A 523 39.64 1.94 -39.39
N ALA A 524 38.58 2.26 -38.62
CA ALA A 524 38.54 2.14 -37.16
C ALA A 524 37.69 0.96 -36.64
N GLY A 525 37.08 0.20 -37.55
CA GLY A 525 36.11 -0.85 -37.22
C GLY A 525 34.76 -0.30 -36.75
N HIS A 526 33.75 -1.16 -36.69
CA HIS A 526 32.41 -0.79 -36.21
C HIS A 526 32.39 -0.17 -34.80
N PRO A 527 33.17 -0.63 -33.80
CA PRO A 527 33.22 0.04 -32.49
C PRO A 527 33.74 1.49 -32.54
N GLY A 528 34.64 1.80 -33.49
CA GLY A 528 35.09 3.17 -33.76
C GLY A 528 34.03 4.01 -34.46
N GLY A 529 33.34 3.43 -35.45
CA GLY A 529 32.16 4.05 -36.08
C GLY A 529 31.05 4.38 -35.08
N ASP A 530 30.75 3.45 -34.16
CA ASP A 530 29.80 3.64 -33.07
C ASP A 530 30.22 4.75 -32.09
N ALA A 531 31.53 4.92 -31.86
CA ALA A 531 32.06 6.02 -31.05
C ALA A 531 31.89 7.37 -31.76
N VAL A 532 32.11 7.44 -33.07
CA VAL A 532 31.81 8.64 -33.88
C VAL A 532 30.33 8.97 -33.86
N LEU A 533 29.45 7.98 -34.04
CA LEU A 533 27.99 8.20 -33.99
C LEU A 533 27.54 8.80 -32.66
N ARG A 534 28.06 8.31 -31.53
CA ARG A 534 27.79 8.87 -30.19
C ARG A 534 28.36 10.28 -30.01
N ALA A 535 29.58 10.54 -30.47
CA ALA A 535 30.20 11.86 -30.37
C ALA A 535 29.54 12.90 -31.28
N VAL A 536 29.18 12.54 -32.51
CA VAL A 536 28.45 13.41 -33.45
C VAL A 536 27.03 13.69 -32.93
N ALA A 537 26.35 12.71 -32.35
CA ALA A 537 25.06 12.90 -31.69
C ALA A 537 25.14 13.95 -30.56
N GLN A 538 26.16 13.86 -29.70
CA GLN A 538 26.37 14.84 -28.63
C GLN A 538 26.69 16.25 -29.19
N LEU A 539 27.58 16.35 -30.18
CA LEU A 539 27.95 17.63 -30.82
C LEU A 539 26.79 18.28 -31.60
N LEU A 540 25.83 17.49 -32.09
CA LEU A 540 24.57 18.00 -32.64
C LEU A 540 23.68 18.58 -31.53
N VAL A 541 23.48 17.85 -30.42
CA VAL A 541 22.66 18.28 -29.27
C VAL A 541 23.24 19.56 -28.63
N ASP A 542 24.54 19.59 -28.35
CA ASP A 542 25.22 20.72 -27.71
C ASP A 542 25.19 22.03 -28.53
N GLY A 543 24.90 21.94 -29.84
CA GLY A 543 24.93 23.08 -30.77
C GLY A 543 23.57 23.66 -31.17
N VAL A 544 22.47 22.96 -30.84
CA VAL A 544 21.08 23.40 -31.04
C VAL A 544 20.51 24.10 -29.79
N ARG A 545 19.19 24.21 -29.67
CA ARG A 545 18.49 24.79 -28.50
C ARG A 545 17.52 23.77 -27.92
N ASP A 546 17.08 24.00 -26.69
CA ASP A 546 16.00 23.25 -26.02
C ASP A 546 14.67 23.19 -26.82
N SER A 547 14.48 24.09 -27.81
CA SER A 547 13.34 24.12 -28.73
C SER A 547 13.50 23.26 -29.98
N ASP A 548 14.72 22.82 -30.27
CA ASP A 548 15.14 22.20 -31.52
C ASP A 548 15.45 20.71 -31.24
N GLU A 549 14.94 19.78 -32.05
CA GLU A 549 14.98 18.35 -31.71
C GLU A 549 15.87 17.56 -32.68
N VAL A 550 17.03 17.10 -32.18
CA VAL A 550 17.97 16.23 -32.90
C VAL A 550 17.50 14.77 -32.81
N CYS A 551 17.31 14.14 -33.95
CA CYS A 551 16.85 12.76 -34.09
C CYS A 551 17.85 11.94 -34.93
N ARG A 552 18.00 10.64 -34.66
CA ARG A 552 18.73 9.72 -35.55
C ARG A 552 17.75 9.07 -36.54
N TRP A 553 18.07 9.13 -37.83
CA TRP A 553 17.13 8.78 -38.91
C TRP A 553 17.39 7.38 -39.47
N ALA A 554 18.62 7.10 -39.90
CA ALA A 554 19.09 5.77 -40.31
C ALA A 554 20.62 5.75 -40.34
N GLY A 555 21.28 4.78 -39.71
CA GLY A 555 22.74 4.60 -39.83
C GLY A 555 23.55 5.85 -39.42
N ASP A 556 24.12 6.52 -40.41
CA ASP A 556 24.91 7.76 -40.41
C ASP A 556 24.10 9.04 -40.64
N GLU A 557 22.79 8.93 -40.91
CA GLU A 557 21.86 10.04 -41.12
C GLU A 557 21.19 10.50 -39.81
N PHE A 558 21.18 11.82 -39.60
CA PHE A 558 20.50 12.51 -38.52
C PHE A 558 19.54 13.57 -39.08
N VAL A 559 18.54 13.96 -38.30
CA VAL A 559 17.55 14.97 -38.64
C VAL A 559 17.43 15.96 -37.49
N VAL A 560 17.44 17.26 -37.77
CA VAL A 560 17.14 18.29 -36.78
C VAL A 560 15.82 18.97 -37.15
N LEU A 561 14.83 18.84 -36.27
CA LEU A 561 13.58 19.59 -36.33
C LEU A 561 13.81 20.98 -35.72
N LEU A 562 13.38 22.03 -36.42
CA LEU A 562 13.67 23.42 -36.07
C LEU A 562 12.33 24.21 -36.06
N PRO A 563 11.51 24.10 -34.99
CA PRO A 563 10.10 24.53 -35.01
C PRO A 563 9.91 26.03 -35.15
N ASP A 564 10.64 26.83 -34.35
CA ASP A 564 10.52 28.29 -34.26
C ASP A 564 11.67 29.04 -34.95
N THR A 565 12.26 28.41 -35.99
CA THR A 565 13.56 28.79 -36.58
C THR A 565 13.47 28.81 -38.11
N THR A 566 13.84 29.91 -38.78
CA THR A 566 13.82 29.98 -40.26
C THR A 566 15.01 29.25 -40.89
N ALA A 567 14.93 28.90 -42.19
CA ALA A 567 16.05 28.28 -42.93
C ALA A 567 17.38 29.05 -42.79
N GLU A 568 17.39 30.38 -42.78
CA GLU A 568 18.59 31.21 -42.58
C GLU A 568 19.14 31.13 -41.15
N GLN A 569 18.28 30.88 -40.17
CA GLN A 569 18.66 30.72 -38.76
C GLN A 569 19.18 29.30 -38.51
N GLY A 570 18.52 28.29 -39.10
CA GLY A 570 18.98 26.90 -39.14
C GLY A 570 20.33 26.75 -39.84
N GLU A 571 20.52 27.40 -41.00
CA GLU A 571 21.80 27.47 -41.72
C GLU A 571 22.94 27.96 -40.82
N ARG A 572 22.70 29.04 -40.07
CA ARG A 572 23.66 29.59 -39.10
C ARG A 572 23.88 28.72 -37.86
N ALA A 573 22.95 27.83 -37.52
CA ALA A 573 23.11 26.88 -36.43
C ALA A 573 23.91 25.66 -36.87
N MET A 574 23.48 25.01 -37.96
CA MET A 574 24.15 23.85 -38.54
C MET A 574 25.58 24.17 -38.99
N GLU A 575 25.86 25.39 -39.48
CA GLU A 575 27.21 25.79 -39.89
C GLU A 575 28.13 26.09 -38.69
N ARG A 576 27.60 26.29 -37.46
CA ARG A 576 28.42 26.21 -36.25
C ARG A 576 28.73 24.75 -35.91
N ILE A 577 27.69 23.91 -35.89
CA ILE A 577 27.79 22.47 -35.52
C ILE A 577 28.80 21.75 -36.43
N ARG A 578 28.69 21.95 -37.75
CA ARG A 578 29.63 21.39 -38.72
C ARG A 578 31.08 21.76 -38.39
N ARG A 579 31.36 23.04 -38.07
CA ARG A 579 32.70 23.49 -37.68
C ARG A 579 33.18 22.85 -36.38
N SER A 580 32.30 22.72 -35.39
CA SER A 580 32.60 22.02 -34.14
C SER A 580 32.96 20.55 -34.39
N ILE A 581 32.24 19.85 -35.28
CA ILE A 581 32.52 18.46 -35.67
C ILE A 581 33.86 18.38 -36.44
N SER A 582 34.06 19.22 -37.46
CA SER A 582 35.29 19.23 -38.27
C SER A 582 36.54 19.65 -37.48
N GLY A 583 36.36 20.37 -36.38
CA GLY A 583 37.42 20.85 -35.48
C GLY A 583 37.55 20.08 -34.16
N ASN A 584 36.77 19.01 -33.97
CA ASN A 584 36.88 18.14 -32.80
C ASN A 584 38.13 17.23 -32.88
N ASP A 585 38.69 16.84 -31.75
CA ASP A 585 39.84 15.94 -31.71
C ASP A 585 39.40 14.48 -31.78
N TRP A 586 39.35 13.96 -33.02
CA TRP A 586 39.02 12.56 -33.31
C TRP A 586 40.16 11.59 -32.98
N SER A 587 41.39 12.07 -32.79
CA SER A 587 42.54 11.20 -32.47
C SER A 587 42.42 10.58 -31.07
N ALA A 588 41.74 11.28 -30.14
CA ALA A 588 41.40 10.76 -28.82
C ALA A 588 40.45 9.54 -28.84
N LEU A 589 39.74 9.30 -29.96
CA LEU A 589 38.93 8.11 -30.20
C LEU A 589 39.64 7.05 -31.07
N GLY A 590 40.92 7.25 -31.39
CA GLY A 590 41.71 6.38 -32.27
C GLY A 590 41.43 6.57 -33.75
N ILE A 591 40.98 7.77 -34.17
CA ILE A 591 40.51 8.03 -35.53
C ILE A 591 41.34 9.16 -36.16
N ASP A 592 42.32 8.76 -36.98
CA ASP A 592 43.23 9.66 -37.70
C ASP A 592 42.63 10.25 -39.00
N VAL A 593 41.35 9.98 -39.26
CA VAL A 593 40.61 10.46 -40.44
C VAL A 593 39.68 11.61 -40.03
N PRO A 594 39.71 12.77 -40.71
CA PRO A 594 38.82 13.89 -40.37
C PRO A 594 37.34 13.52 -40.57
N VAL A 595 36.52 13.73 -39.55
CA VAL A 595 35.07 13.54 -39.60
C VAL A 595 34.41 14.87 -39.96
N THR A 596 33.60 14.89 -41.01
CA THR A 596 32.80 16.06 -41.42
C THR A 596 31.34 15.68 -41.63
N ILE A 597 30.47 16.69 -41.73
CA ILE A 597 29.05 16.48 -42.06
C ILE A 597 28.62 17.33 -43.27
N SER A 598 27.78 16.73 -44.11
CA SER A 598 26.97 17.44 -45.11
C SER A 598 25.58 17.69 -44.54
N VAL A 599 25.00 18.87 -44.78
CA VAL A 599 23.67 19.25 -44.28
C VAL A 599 22.84 19.91 -45.36
N GLY A 600 21.61 19.43 -45.55
CA GLY A 600 20.58 20.05 -46.40
C GLY A 600 19.42 20.61 -45.59
N ILE A 601 19.01 21.86 -45.86
CA ILE A 601 17.97 22.55 -45.09
C ILE A 601 16.82 23.03 -45.99
N ALA A 602 15.60 22.77 -45.55
CA ALA A 602 14.36 23.33 -46.10
C ALA A 602 13.47 23.94 -45.00
N SER A 603 12.53 24.79 -45.38
CA SER A 603 11.45 25.28 -44.50
C SER A 603 10.10 24.98 -45.13
N ALA A 604 9.12 24.59 -44.31
CA ALA A 604 7.78 24.27 -44.76
C ALA A 604 7.02 25.51 -45.25
N ALA A 605 6.39 25.41 -46.41
CA ALA A 605 5.35 26.31 -46.86
C ALA A 605 3.97 25.89 -46.33
N ARG A 606 3.00 26.80 -46.38
CA ARG A 606 1.62 26.50 -45.98
C ARG A 606 1.00 25.47 -46.93
N GLY A 607 0.75 24.28 -46.41
CA GLY A 607 0.17 23.15 -47.14
C GLY A 607 1.18 22.08 -47.56
N ASP A 608 2.46 22.23 -47.24
CA ASP A 608 3.44 21.15 -47.40
C ASP A 608 3.15 20.01 -46.43
N ASP A 609 3.30 18.77 -46.91
CA ASP A 609 3.35 17.59 -46.06
C ASP A 609 4.81 17.23 -45.70
N ARG A 610 4.97 16.33 -44.71
CA ARG A 610 6.29 15.85 -44.30
C ARG A 610 7.10 15.25 -45.45
N ARG A 611 6.47 14.59 -46.42
CA ARG A 611 7.17 13.98 -47.57
C ARG A 611 7.78 15.06 -48.45
N THR A 612 7.02 16.12 -48.73
CA THR A 612 7.45 17.27 -49.52
C THR A 612 8.60 18.00 -48.84
N LEU A 613 8.49 18.27 -47.53
CA LEU A 613 9.55 18.94 -46.76
C LEU A 613 10.83 18.09 -46.66
N PHE A 614 10.70 16.78 -46.39
CA PHE A 614 11.84 15.88 -46.30
C PHE A 614 12.56 15.73 -47.64
N ALA A 615 11.82 15.53 -48.74
CA ALA A 615 12.39 15.45 -50.08
C ALA A 615 13.08 16.76 -50.51
N ALA A 616 12.58 17.93 -50.06
CA ALA A 616 13.23 19.21 -50.28
C ALA A 616 14.57 19.33 -49.52
N ALA A 617 14.62 18.90 -48.26
CA ALA A 617 15.85 18.94 -47.46
C ALA A 617 16.89 17.90 -47.94
N ASP A 618 16.45 16.68 -48.27
CA ASP A 618 17.30 15.61 -48.81
C ASP A 618 17.86 15.95 -50.20
N GLY A 619 17.05 16.52 -51.10
CA GLY A 619 17.53 17.01 -52.39
C GLY A 619 18.63 18.07 -52.27
N VAL A 620 18.53 18.95 -51.28
CA VAL A 620 19.56 19.95 -50.96
C VAL A 620 20.79 19.32 -50.30
N LEU A 621 20.62 18.30 -49.47
CA LEU A 621 21.71 17.50 -48.90
C LEU A 621 22.49 16.76 -50.01
N TYR A 622 21.79 16.24 -51.03
CA TYR A 622 22.42 15.61 -52.19
C TYR A 622 23.28 16.60 -52.98
N ASP A 623 22.84 17.85 -53.14
CA ASP A 623 23.65 18.92 -53.74
C ASP A 623 24.83 19.34 -52.84
N ALA A 624 24.69 19.31 -51.51
CA ALA A 624 25.81 19.49 -50.57
C ALA A 624 26.89 18.40 -50.75
N LYS A 625 26.47 17.12 -50.77
CA LYS A 625 27.34 15.96 -51.03
C LYS A 625 28.02 16.06 -52.41
N ARG A 626 27.29 16.44 -53.46
CA ARG A 626 27.83 16.62 -54.83
C ARG A 626 28.80 17.78 -54.97
N SER A 627 28.55 18.88 -54.28
CA SER A 627 29.38 20.09 -54.38
C SER A 627 30.76 19.96 -53.70
N GLY A 628 31.02 18.83 -53.04
CA GLY A 628 32.30 18.48 -52.43
C GLY A 628 32.28 18.29 -50.92
N ARG A 629 31.11 18.01 -50.31
CA ARG A 629 30.95 17.68 -48.86
C ARG A 629 31.42 18.77 -47.89
N ASP A 630 31.37 18.48 -46.59
CA ASP A 630 31.71 19.40 -45.49
C ASP A 630 31.06 20.79 -45.63
N ARG A 631 29.72 20.83 -45.73
CA ARG A 631 28.98 22.09 -45.87
C ARG A 631 27.51 21.97 -45.48
N VAL A 632 26.95 23.13 -45.12
CA VAL A 632 25.51 23.35 -45.08
C VAL A 632 25.06 23.99 -46.39
N VAL A 633 23.95 23.50 -46.95
CA VAL A 633 23.23 24.13 -48.07
C VAL A 633 21.76 24.23 -47.69
N ARG A 634 21.08 25.28 -48.17
CA ARG A 634 19.63 25.44 -48.02
C ARG A 634 18.97 25.76 -49.35
N LEU A 635 17.68 25.44 -49.46
CA LEU A 635 16.86 25.87 -50.59
C LEU A 635 16.66 27.40 -50.53
N SER A 636 17.21 28.12 -51.49
CA SER A 636 17.01 29.57 -51.63
C SER A 636 15.71 29.85 -52.38
N GLY A 637 14.81 30.63 -51.77
CA GLY A 637 13.41 30.73 -52.19
C GLY A 637 13.15 31.52 -53.48
N VAL A 638 13.43 30.93 -54.65
CA VAL A 638 12.92 31.38 -55.96
C VAL A 638 12.53 30.16 -56.81
N THR A 639 11.41 30.25 -57.52
CA THR A 639 10.91 29.25 -58.51
C THR A 639 10.36 27.93 -57.96
N GLN A 640 9.32 27.99 -57.12
CA GLN A 640 8.25 26.99 -57.26
C GLN A 640 7.50 27.26 -58.59
N THR A 641 7.93 26.60 -59.67
CA THR A 641 7.14 26.56 -60.91
C THR A 641 5.91 25.69 -60.66
N ARG A 642 4.77 26.30 -60.32
CA ARG A 642 3.48 25.60 -60.38
C ARG A 642 3.28 25.11 -61.80
N ALA A 643 3.22 23.78 -61.97
CA ALA A 643 2.75 23.19 -63.21
C ALA A 643 1.28 23.59 -63.37
N THR A 644 0.99 24.47 -64.33
CA THR A 644 -0.38 24.80 -64.71
C THR A 644 -0.96 23.63 -65.49
N GLU A 645 -2.05 23.07 -65.00
CA GLU A 645 -2.82 22.07 -65.73
C GLU A 645 -3.42 22.72 -66.99
N ASP A 646 -2.94 22.31 -68.17
CA ASP A 646 -3.50 22.73 -69.47
C ASP A 646 -4.08 21.49 -70.18
N PRO A 647 -5.42 21.32 -70.24
CA PRO A 647 -6.05 20.01 -70.40
C PRO A 647 -6.23 19.52 -71.86
N THR A 648 -5.29 19.80 -72.77
CA THR A 648 -5.28 19.19 -74.12
C THR A 648 -3.87 18.97 -74.70
N ALA A 649 -3.26 17.80 -74.45
CA ALA A 649 -2.08 17.33 -75.18
C ALA A 649 -1.96 15.78 -75.18
N GLU A 650 -2.52 15.12 -76.20
CA GLU A 650 -2.23 13.72 -76.54
C GLU A 650 -0.93 13.61 -77.37
N VAL A 651 -0.17 12.50 -77.43
CA VAL A 651 -0.01 11.30 -76.59
C VAL A 651 1.39 10.74 -76.90
N ALA A 652 2.07 10.15 -75.91
CA ALA A 652 3.15 9.19 -76.15
C ALA A 652 3.05 8.07 -75.09
N PRO A 653 3.02 6.78 -75.48
CA PRO A 653 2.63 5.71 -74.56
C PRO A 653 3.78 5.27 -73.64
N VAL A 654 3.65 5.55 -72.34
CA VAL A 654 4.43 4.88 -71.29
C VAL A 654 3.93 3.44 -71.16
N TYR A 655 4.84 2.47 -71.20
CA TYR A 655 4.48 1.05 -71.13
C TYR A 655 3.99 0.66 -69.73
N ARG A 656 2.91 -0.11 -69.68
CA ARG A 656 2.22 -0.55 -68.46
C ARG A 656 2.82 -1.88 -67.98
N LEU A 657 3.27 -1.96 -66.73
CA LEU A 657 3.49 -3.25 -66.04
C LEU A 657 3.06 -3.22 -64.57
N SER A 658 2.03 -4.02 -64.29
CA SER A 658 1.62 -4.59 -63.00
C SER A 658 0.58 -5.67 -63.30
N PRO A 659 0.52 -6.80 -62.59
CA PRO A 659 1.63 -7.70 -62.20
C PRO A 659 1.30 -9.16 -62.62
N THR A 660 1.77 -10.17 -61.86
CA THR A 660 1.24 -11.56 -61.73
C THR A 660 1.95 -12.69 -62.52
N PHE A 661 2.63 -13.57 -61.76
CA PHE A 661 2.96 -15.01 -61.98
C PHE A 661 3.50 -15.52 -63.33
N LEU A 662 4.59 -16.31 -63.30
CA LEU A 662 4.53 -17.77 -63.58
C LEU A 662 5.86 -18.51 -63.28
N GLU A 663 5.75 -19.83 -63.14
CA GLU A 663 6.84 -20.83 -63.18
C GLU A 663 7.17 -21.21 -64.64
N GLY A 664 8.22 -22.01 -64.87
CA GLY A 664 8.30 -22.87 -66.06
C GLY A 664 9.28 -22.48 -67.19
N GLU A 665 10.54 -22.87 -67.01
CA GLU A 665 11.27 -23.81 -67.89
C GLU A 665 11.07 -23.77 -69.43
N LEU A 666 12.16 -23.55 -70.20
CA LEU A 666 12.85 -24.63 -70.95
C LEU A 666 14.11 -24.15 -71.72
N LEU A 667 15.06 -25.08 -71.92
CA LEU A 667 16.37 -24.92 -72.59
C LEU A 667 16.29 -25.29 -74.10
N PRO A 668 17.35 -25.07 -74.92
CA PRO A 668 18.42 -26.08 -75.04
C PRO A 668 19.86 -25.57 -75.38
N ALA A 669 20.87 -26.32 -74.92
CA ALA A 669 22.26 -26.45 -75.44
C ALA A 669 23.17 -25.18 -75.47
N ASP A 670 24.50 -25.23 -75.30
CA ASP A 670 25.49 -26.31 -75.07
C ASP A 670 26.76 -25.67 -74.40
N THR A 671 27.79 -26.34 -73.84
CA THR A 671 28.22 -27.75 -73.80
C THR A 671 28.64 -28.19 -72.37
N ALA A 672 28.85 -29.50 -72.18
CA ALA A 672 29.52 -30.11 -71.00
C ALA A 672 30.97 -30.56 -71.39
N PRO A 673 31.68 -31.52 -70.73
CA PRO A 673 31.46 -32.27 -69.47
C PRO A 673 32.25 -31.63 -68.29
N ALA A 674 32.45 -32.19 -67.10
CA ALA A 674 32.18 -33.52 -66.51
C ALA A 674 31.89 -33.35 -64.98
N ASP A 675 31.66 -34.35 -64.11
CA ASP A 675 31.73 -35.83 -64.15
C ASP A 675 30.53 -36.44 -63.35
N ASP A 676 30.51 -37.77 -63.12
CA ASP A 676 29.41 -38.61 -62.57
C ASP A 676 29.99 -39.66 -61.56
N PRO A 677 29.23 -40.61 -60.94
CA PRO A 677 27.80 -40.78 -60.66
C PRO A 677 27.55 -41.07 -59.13
N GLU A 678 26.55 -41.79 -58.56
CA GLU A 678 25.34 -42.52 -59.00
C GLU A 678 24.33 -42.68 -57.82
N SER A 679 23.01 -42.53 -58.06
CA SER A 679 21.86 -43.10 -57.30
C SER A 679 21.64 -42.76 -55.78
N GLY A 680 20.39 -42.73 -55.25
CA GLY A 680 19.08 -42.76 -55.91
C GLY A 680 17.88 -43.06 -54.97
N ASP A 681 16.72 -42.47 -55.31
CA ASP A 681 15.33 -42.85 -54.94
C ASP A 681 14.79 -42.59 -53.50
N GLY A 682 13.45 -42.42 -53.39
CA GLY A 682 12.65 -42.54 -52.15
C GLY A 682 12.21 -41.24 -51.41
N PRO A 683 10.89 -40.94 -51.31
CA PRO A 683 10.33 -39.81 -50.54
C PRO A 683 9.41 -40.23 -49.34
N VAL A 684 8.84 -39.22 -48.66
CA VAL A 684 7.63 -39.23 -47.78
C VAL A 684 7.80 -39.24 -46.23
N SER A 685 7.16 -38.23 -45.61
CA SER A 685 6.50 -38.10 -44.27
C SER A 685 6.95 -38.91 -43.03
N VAL A 686 7.19 -38.16 -41.95
CA VAL A 686 7.14 -38.53 -40.51
C VAL A 686 6.53 -37.30 -39.81
N THR A 687 5.36 -37.26 -39.16
CA THR A 687 4.51 -38.19 -38.39
C THR A 687 4.99 -38.47 -36.95
N ASP A 688 4.08 -38.31 -35.99
CA ASP A 688 4.25 -38.29 -34.53
C ASP A 688 4.86 -39.55 -33.85
N VAL A 689 4.96 -39.45 -32.51
CA VAL A 689 4.96 -40.53 -31.48
C VAL A 689 6.31 -40.93 -30.83
N GLN A 690 6.47 -40.51 -29.55
CA GLN A 690 7.00 -41.19 -28.33
C GLN A 690 8.29 -42.06 -28.38
N PRO A 691 9.11 -42.05 -27.30
CA PRO A 691 8.91 -42.92 -26.10
C PRO A 691 8.68 -42.11 -24.80
N GLN A 692 8.29 -42.65 -23.63
CA GLN A 692 8.39 -43.97 -22.97
C GLN A 692 9.75 -44.37 -22.33
N THR A 693 10.00 -43.82 -21.13
CA THR A 693 10.20 -44.52 -19.82
C THR A 693 11.19 -45.71 -19.63
N HIS A 694 11.85 -45.69 -18.45
CA HIS A 694 12.58 -46.78 -17.75
C HIS A 694 13.98 -47.16 -18.31
N ALA A 695 14.99 -47.51 -17.49
CA ALA A 695 15.17 -47.42 -16.02
C ALA A 695 16.67 -47.47 -15.61
N GLU A 696 16.94 -47.12 -14.33
CA GLU A 696 18.02 -47.59 -13.43
C GLU A 696 19.47 -47.82 -13.95
N GLU A 697 20.45 -47.11 -13.37
CA GLU A 697 21.33 -47.67 -12.32
C GLU A 697 22.32 -46.63 -11.70
N SER A 698 22.77 -46.93 -10.48
CA SER A 698 24.06 -46.54 -9.84
C SER A 698 24.53 -45.07 -9.74
N GLY A 699 24.75 -44.60 -8.50
CA GLY A 699 25.61 -43.44 -8.15
C GLY A 699 27.09 -43.83 -7.95
N PRO A 700 27.95 -43.02 -7.27
CA PRO A 700 27.63 -41.90 -6.38
C PRO A 700 28.49 -40.62 -6.58
N SER A 701 28.60 -39.81 -5.51
CA SER A 701 29.59 -38.76 -5.20
C SER A 701 29.51 -37.36 -5.84
N ASP A 702 28.86 -36.48 -5.07
CA ASP A 702 29.47 -35.29 -4.44
C ASP A 702 29.22 -33.88 -5.06
N ALA A 703 29.43 -32.87 -4.20
CA ALA A 703 28.74 -31.59 -4.23
C ALA A 703 29.32 -30.54 -5.19
N THR A 704 28.43 -29.74 -5.77
CA THR A 704 28.31 -28.29 -5.45
C THR A 704 27.21 -27.64 -6.31
N ARG A 705 26.18 -27.05 -5.68
CA ARG A 705 25.26 -26.11 -6.37
C ARG A 705 24.78 -25.00 -5.44
N ARG A 706 24.57 -23.84 -6.07
CA ARG A 706 24.09 -22.59 -5.45
C ARG A 706 22.57 -22.67 -5.19
N PRO A 707 22.01 -21.95 -4.21
CA PRO A 707 20.57 -21.90 -3.98
C PRO A 707 19.83 -21.26 -5.18
N GLY A 708 18.66 -21.81 -5.51
CA GLY A 708 17.71 -21.21 -6.44
C GLY A 708 16.69 -20.30 -5.73
N ARG A 709 15.92 -19.53 -6.51
CA ARG A 709 14.83 -18.70 -5.98
C ARG A 709 13.62 -19.57 -5.59
N PRO A 710 12.96 -19.32 -4.45
CA PRO A 710 11.67 -19.91 -4.12
C PRO A 710 10.51 -18.98 -4.49
N THR A 711 9.76 -19.34 -5.53
CA THR A 711 8.37 -18.89 -5.76
C THR A 711 7.65 -20.07 -6.40
N ASP A 712 6.77 -20.74 -5.64
CA ASP A 712 5.68 -21.66 -6.04
C ASP A 712 5.42 -22.72 -4.96
N VAL A 713 4.79 -22.30 -3.84
CA VAL A 713 4.05 -23.21 -2.96
C VAL A 713 2.80 -22.47 -2.43
N LEU A 714 1.67 -22.72 -3.08
CA LEU A 714 0.33 -22.44 -2.55
C LEU A 714 -0.58 -23.59 -2.98
N PHE A 715 -1.43 -24.05 -2.06
CA PHE A 715 -2.31 -25.22 -2.15
C PHE A 715 -1.60 -26.59 -2.14
N GLY A 716 -1.88 -27.36 -1.08
CA GLY A 716 -1.50 -28.77 -0.89
C GLY A 716 -2.39 -29.36 0.20
N ASP A 717 -2.93 -30.55 -0.03
CA ASP A 717 -4.07 -31.11 0.71
C ASP A 717 -3.76 -31.60 2.14
N GLY A 718 -4.81 -31.76 2.97
CA GLY A 718 -4.77 -32.57 4.20
C GLY A 718 -4.73 -34.09 3.93
N PRO A 719 -4.86 -34.99 4.95
CA PRO A 719 -5.87 -34.87 6.01
C PRO A 719 -5.56 -35.52 7.40
N ALA A 720 -6.56 -35.42 8.30
CA ALA A 720 -7.03 -36.44 9.27
C ALA A 720 -6.45 -36.58 10.71
N ALA A 721 -7.43 -36.82 11.62
CA ALA A 721 -7.41 -37.59 12.89
C ALA A 721 -7.04 -36.93 14.25
N GLU A 722 -8.08 -36.84 15.09
CA GLU A 722 -8.13 -36.76 16.58
C GLU A 722 -7.59 -38.05 17.29
N PRO A 723 -7.45 -38.17 18.64
CA PRO A 723 -8.14 -37.41 19.72
C PRO A 723 -7.39 -36.96 21.01
N THR A 724 -8.06 -36.01 21.68
CA THR A 724 -8.29 -35.64 23.12
C THR A 724 -8.05 -36.67 24.27
N PRO A 725 -8.26 -36.34 25.59
CA PRO A 725 -8.15 -35.07 26.36
C PRO A 725 -7.59 -35.18 27.82
N ALA A 726 -7.41 -34.05 28.52
CA ALA A 726 -7.66 -33.82 29.99
C ALA A 726 -7.73 -32.28 30.24
N ALA A 727 -8.57 -31.64 31.10
CA ALA A 727 -9.18 -31.98 32.40
C ALA A 727 -8.16 -31.81 33.58
N ASP A 728 -8.40 -31.13 34.73
CA ASP A 728 -9.54 -30.46 35.42
C ASP A 728 -8.92 -29.39 36.40
N GLU A 729 -9.54 -28.40 37.09
CA GLU A 729 -10.92 -27.89 37.37
C GLU A 729 -10.84 -26.46 38.05
N GLN A 730 -11.88 -25.59 37.98
CA GLN A 730 -12.20 -24.44 38.92
C GLN A 730 -11.26 -23.19 39.03
N ASP A 731 -11.62 -22.06 39.69
CA ASP A 731 -12.86 -21.23 39.79
C ASP A 731 -12.57 -19.86 40.48
N ASP A 732 -13.55 -18.94 40.42
CA ASP A 732 -13.82 -17.73 41.24
C ASP A 732 -13.52 -16.29 40.71
N ALA A 733 -14.56 -15.45 40.79
CA ALA A 733 -14.57 -13.98 40.63
C ALA A 733 -14.84 -13.28 41.99
N PRO A 734 -14.68 -11.94 42.13
CA PRO A 734 -15.70 -10.95 41.72
C PRO A 734 -15.11 -9.82 40.84
N ASP A 735 -15.83 -9.17 39.91
CA ASP A 735 -17.02 -8.29 40.02
C ASP A 735 -16.78 -6.94 40.74
N GLU A 736 -16.74 -5.84 39.97
CA GLU A 736 -17.80 -4.80 39.99
C GLU A 736 -17.74 -3.83 38.79
N ASP A 737 -18.90 -3.62 38.17
CA ASP A 737 -19.40 -2.64 37.17
C ASP A 737 -18.51 -1.55 36.50
N GLY A 738 -18.68 -1.44 35.17
CA GLY A 738 -18.35 -0.24 34.36
C GLY A 738 -18.90 -0.35 32.92
N ALA A 739 -19.89 0.49 32.54
CA ALA A 739 -20.77 0.19 31.39
C ALA A 739 -20.63 1.07 30.14
N GLY A 740 -20.28 0.43 29.01
CA GLY A 740 -20.90 0.65 27.68
C GLY A 740 -20.35 1.75 26.76
N GLY A 741 -20.21 1.45 25.45
CA GLY A 741 -19.80 2.48 24.48
C GLY A 741 -19.50 2.09 23.02
N PHE A 742 -20.35 1.32 22.31
CA PHE A 742 -20.19 1.12 20.85
C PHE A 742 -21.50 1.23 20.06
N ALA A 743 -21.76 2.39 19.44
CA ALA A 743 -22.82 2.56 18.45
C ALA A 743 -22.68 3.84 17.60
N ARG A 744 -22.09 3.75 16.39
CA ARG A 744 -22.48 4.56 15.21
C ARG A 744 -21.69 4.22 13.94
N LEU A 745 -22.38 3.70 12.92
CA LEU A 745 -22.12 4.02 11.51
C LEU A 745 -23.27 3.52 10.62
N LEU A 746 -24.06 4.44 10.08
CA LEU A 746 -24.97 4.22 8.96
C LEU A 746 -24.88 5.45 8.05
N VAL A 747 -24.76 5.23 6.74
CA VAL A 747 -24.55 6.29 5.74
C VAL A 747 -25.87 6.60 5.03
N GLU A 748 -26.22 7.88 4.91
CA GLU A 748 -27.42 8.33 4.20
C GLU A 748 -27.20 8.48 2.68
N PRO A 749 -28.22 8.21 1.83
CA PRO A 749 -28.17 8.43 0.39
C PRO A 749 -28.71 9.81 -0.03
N VAL A 750 -28.06 10.46 -1.01
CA VAL A 750 -28.50 11.75 -1.57
C VAL A 750 -29.54 11.55 -2.69
N PRO A 751 -30.68 12.28 -2.71
CA PRO A 751 -31.67 12.21 -3.77
C PRO A 751 -31.25 13.02 -5.02
N GLY A 752 -31.48 12.46 -6.21
CA GLY A 752 -31.10 13.06 -7.49
C GLY A 752 -32.17 13.93 -8.16
N ALA A 753 -31.74 14.93 -8.93
CA ALA A 753 -32.56 15.69 -9.87
C ALA A 753 -32.16 15.35 -11.33
N GLY A 754 -33.15 15.27 -12.23
CA GLY A 754 -32.97 14.71 -13.57
C GLY A 754 -32.42 15.66 -14.63
N GLY A 755 -31.74 15.10 -15.65
CA GLY A 755 -31.32 15.81 -16.85
C GLY A 755 -31.17 14.85 -18.04
N GLN A 756 -31.94 15.06 -19.11
CA GLN A 756 -31.84 14.27 -20.34
C GLN A 756 -30.65 14.70 -21.19
N ARG A 757 -29.91 13.75 -21.77
CA ARG A 757 -29.27 13.88 -23.10
C ARG A 757 -28.98 12.52 -23.72
N GLU A 758 -28.63 12.55 -25.01
CA GLU A 758 -28.96 11.50 -25.98
C GLU A 758 -27.73 11.07 -26.81
N GLN A 759 -27.88 9.99 -27.60
CA GLN A 759 -27.03 9.56 -28.75
C GLN A 759 -25.77 8.72 -28.42
N ARG A 760 -25.71 7.44 -28.85
CA ARG A 760 -25.17 6.87 -30.13
C ARG A 760 -23.62 6.84 -30.19
N GLY A 761 -22.92 5.74 -30.50
CA GLY A 761 -23.29 4.32 -30.75
C GLY A 761 -22.51 3.66 -31.91
N ARG A 762 -22.46 2.31 -31.97
CA ARG A 762 -21.88 1.43 -33.07
C ARG A 762 -20.33 1.45 -33.18
N THR A 763 -19.57 0.50 -33.78
CA THR A 763 -19.78 -0.86 -34.41
C THR A 763 -18.40 -1.59 -34.50
N VAL A 764 -18.19 -2.84 -34.05
CA VAL A 764 -18.36 -4.19 -34.73
C VAL A 764 -17.15 -4.77 -35.50
N ARG A 765 -16.60 -5.91 -34.99
CA ARG A 765 -15.96 -7.11 -35.67
C ARG A 765 -14.60 -6.94 -36.41
N PRO A 766 -13.75 -8.01 -36.58
CA PRO A 766 -14.10 -9.33 -37.19
C PRO A 766 -13.58 -10.66 -36.55
N GLU A 767 -14.10 -11.77 -37.10
CA GLU A 767 -13.70 -13.20 -36.97
C GLU A 767 -12.77 -13.59 -38.18
N PRO A 768 -12.46 -14.86 -38.55
CA PRO A 768 -12.67 -16.23 -37.99
C PRO A 768 -11.31 -16.99 -37.80
N ALA A 769 -11.12 -18.32 -37.61
CA ALA A 769 -11.69 -19.58 -38.14
C ALA A 769 -10.94 -20.81 -37.49
N PRO A 770 -11.08 -22.09 -37.91
CA PRO A 770 -12.28 -22.90 -38.19
C PRO A 770 -12.33 -24.29 -37.48
N ARG A 771 -13.57 -24.76 -37.25
CA ARG A 771 -14.11 -26.16 -37.17
C ARG A 771 -13.15 -27.38 -37.14
N ARG A 772 -13.44 -28.32 -36.23
CA ARG A 772 -13.35 -29.78 -36.47
C ARG A 772 -14.74 -30.42 -36.49
N GLN A 773 -14.83 -31.68 -36.94
CA GLN A 773 -16.06 -32.31 -37.46
C GLN A 773 -16.93 -33.01 -36.41
N GLU A 774 -18.20 -33.20 -36.75
CA GLU A 774 -19.26 -33.84 -35.94
C GLU A 774 -19.29 -35.37 -36.13
N THR A 775 -19.64 -36.11 -35.08
CA THR A 775 -20.14 -37.49 -35.17
C THR A 775 -21.67 -37.53 -35.08
N PRO A 776 -22.34 -38.54 -35.68
CA PRO A 776 -23.77 -38.46 -36.00
C PRO A 776 -24.71 -38.58 -34.79
N GLN A 777 -25.90 -38.01 -34.95
CA GLN A 777 -26.91 -37.81 -33.92
C GLN A 777 -27.72 -39.08 -33.59
N ALA A 778 -28.15 -39.18 -32.33
CA ALA A 778 -29.38 -39.88 -31.96
C ALA A 778 -30.42 -38.82 -31.56
N GLU A 779 -31.66 -38.92 -32.07
CA GLU A 779 -32.67 -37.88 -31.89
C GLU A 779 -33.16 -37.76 -30.43
N VAL A 780 -32.87 -36.63 -29.79
CA VAL A 780 -33.59 -36.19 -28.59
C VAL A 780 -34.50 -35.03 -28.96
N ARG A 781 -35.80 -35.26 -28.83
CA ARG A 781 -36.86 -34.32 -29.21
C ARG A 781 -36.78 -33.05 -28.34
N PRO A 782 -36.64 -31.83 -28.90
CA PRO A 782 -36.50 -30.62 -28.10
C PRO A 782 -37.80 -30.33 -27.31
N PRO A 783 -37.70 -29.94 -26.02
CA PRO A 783 -38.87 -29.52 -25.26
C PRO A 783 -39.43 -28.20 -25.82
N SER A 784 -40.76 -28.05 -25.80
CA SER A 784 -41.44 -26.86 -26.30
C SER A 784 -41.05 -25.61 -25.53
N THR A 785 -40.60 -24.58 -26.23
CA THR A 785 -40.27 -23.27 -25.67
C THR A 785 -41.52 -22.54 -25.18
N SER A 786 -41.85 -22.70 -23.89
CA SER A 786 -42.71 -21.76 -23.18
C SER A 786 -42.07 -20.37 -23.16
N PRO A 787 -42.84 -19.27 -23.23
CA PRO A 787 -42.28 -17.92 -23.23
C PRO A 787 -41.52 -17.64 -21.93
N VAL A 788 -40.39 -16.92 -22.05
CA VAL A 788 -39.60 -16.49 -20.90
C VAL A 788 -40.38 -15.45 -20.11
N VAL A 789 -41.10 -15.89 -19.08
CA VAL A 789 -41.65 -15.01 -18.06
C VAL A 789 -40.48 -14.46 -17.26
N THR A 790 -40.18 -13.17 -17.44
CA THR A 790 -39.34 -12.40 -16.51
C THR A 790 -40.04 -12.37 -15.16
N ARG A 791 -39.71 -13.34 -14.30
CA ARG A 791 -40.06 -13.27 -12.88
C ARG A 791 -39.41 -12.02 -12.30
N GLN A 792 -40.22 -11.03 -11.94
CA GLN A 792 -39.83 -10.10 -10.89
C GLN A 792 -39.32 -10.90 -9.69
N PRO A 793 -38.29 -10.44 -8.96
CA PRO A 793 -37.99 -11.03 -7.66
C PRO A 793 -39.27 -10.96 -6.81
N PRO A 794 -39.68 -12.06 -6.15
CA PRO A 794 -40.88 -12.05 -5.34
C PRO A 794 -40.71 -11.02 -4.23
N ALA A 795 -41.71 -10.14 -4.05
CA ALA A 795 -41.74 -9.18 -2.96
C ALA A 795 -41.49 -9.92 -1.63
N THR A 796 -40.61 -9.36 -0.81
CA THR A 796 -40.01 -9.98 0.39
C THR A 796 -41.01 -10.83 1.17
N VAL A 797 -40.77 -12.14 1.23
CA VAL A 797 -41.67 -13.08 1.92
C VAL A 797 -41.27 -13.18 3.39
N GLY A 798 -41.84 -12.26 4.17
CA GLY A 798 -41.76 -12.18 5.63
C GLY A 798 -42.79 -11.18 6.16
N PRO A 799 -43.07 -11.19 7.48
CA PRO A 799 -43.72 -10.07 8.14
C PRO A 799 -42.77 -8.87 8.21
N ASP A 800 -43.30 -7.66 8.29
CA ASP A 800 -42.52 -6.47 8.61
C ASP A 800 -42.28 -6.42 10.13
N VAL A 801 -41.02 -6.15 10.52
CA VAL A 801 -40.58 -6.33 11.90
C VAL A 801 -40.11 -5.00 12.50
N ILE A 802 -40.76 -4.64 13.60
CA ILE A 802 -40.62 -3.37 14.29
C ILE A 802 -39.93 -3.64 15.64
N TRP A 803 -38.65 -3.32 15.71
CA TRP A 803 -37.93 -3.25 16.99
C TRP A 803 -38.58 -2.18 17.90
N GLY A 804 -38.97 -2.58 19.11
CA GLY A 804 -39.51 -1.68 20.14
C GLY A 804 -38.43 -0.99 20.98
N THR A 805 -37.25 -1.59 21.11
CA THR A 805 -36.12 -1.06 21.88
C THR A 805 -35.78 0.37 21.45
N GLY A 806 -35.73 1.30 22.40
CA GLY A 806 -35.36 2.70 22.16
C GLY A 806 -36.43 3.55 21.43
N ARG A 807 -37.65 3.04 21.23
CA ARG A 807 -38.76 3.78 20.61
C ARG A 807 -39.87 4.09 21.61
N SER A 808 -40.60 5.19 21.39
CA SER A 808 -41.79 5.51 22.17
C SER A 808 -43.01 4.69 21.73
N THR A 809 -43.97 4.53 22.63
CA THR A 809 -45.27 3.88 22.36
C THR A 809 -45.94 4.45 21.10
N GLU A 810 -45.95 5.77 20.95
CA GLU A 810 -46.54 6.45 19.79
C GLU A 810 -45.82 6.14 18.47
N GLN A 811 -44.48 6.04 18.48
CA GLN A 811 -43.68 5.68 17.31
C GLN A 811 -43.95 4.24 16.86
N VAL A 812 -44.07 3.30 17.80
CA VAL A 812 -44.39 1.90 17.48
C VAL A 812 -45.80 1.77 16.92
N LEU A 813 -46.80 2.46 17.51
CA LEU A 813 -48.16 2.51 16.97
C LEU A 813 -48.19 3.11 15.55
N ALA A 814 -47.44 4.19 15.28
CA ALA A 814 -47.35 4.77 13.95
C ALA A 814 -46.80 3.78 12.91
N LEU A 815 -45.69 3.12 13.22
CA LEU A 815 -45.07 2.11 12.34
C LEU A 815 -45.99 0.90 12.09
N VAL A 816 -46.73 0.45 13.11
CA VAL A 816 -47.73 -0.62 12.96
C VAL A 816 -48.88 -0.18 12.05
N ARG A 817 -49.42 1.03 12.23
CA ARG A 817 -50.49 1.58 11.36
C ARG A 817 -50.06 1.62 9.90
N ASP A 818 -48.83 2.05 9.62
CA ASP A 818 -48.34 2.18 8.25
C ASP A 818 -47.99 0.82 7.61
N ALA A 819 -47.34 -0.09 8.33
CA ALA A 819 -47.15 -1.47 7.85
C ALA A 819 -48.49 -2.18 7.56
N ARG A 820 -49.51 -1.96 8.40
CA ARG A 820 -50.88 -2.49 8.20
C ARG A 820 -51.65 -1.83 7.04
N ARG A 821 -51.25 -0.61 6.62
CA ARG A 821 -51.80 0.07 5.42
C ARG A 821 -51.15 -0.45 4.14
N GLU A 822 -49.83 -0.68 4.16
CA GLU A 822 -49.09 -1.17 3.00
C GLU A 822 -49.33 -2.67 2.75
N PHE A 823 -49.38 -3.49 3.82
CA PHE A 823 -49.55 -4.95 3.73
C PHE A 823 -50.73 -5.45 4.58
N PRO A 824 -51.99 -5.13 4.20
CA PRO A 824 -53.19 -5.49 4.97
C PRO A 824 -53.39 -7.00 5.17
N ASP A 825 -52.83 -7.83 4.28
CA ASP A 825 -52.91 -9.30 4.32
C ASP A 825 -51.76 -9.97 5.12
N ARG A 826 -50.94 -9.20 5.86
CA ARG A 826 -49.82 -9.73 6.67
C ARG A 826 -49.81 -9.15 8.08
N ALA A 827 -49.43 -9.95 9.08
CA ALA A 827 -49.17 -9.42 10.41
C ALA A 827 -47.90 -8.55 10.44
N ALA A 828 -48.00 -7.37 11.05
CA ALA A 828 -46.84 -6.56 11.45
C ALA A 828 -46.38 -7.05 12.83
N VAL A 829 -45.10 -7.38 12.97
CA VAL A 829 -44.54 -8.03 14.17
C VAL A 829 -43.68 -7.04 14.94
N VAL A 830 -43.98 -6.86 16.23
CA VAL A 830 -43.24 -6.00 17.16
C VAL A 830 -42.49 -6.89 18.15
N VAL A 831 -41.19 -6.65 18.33
CA VAL A 831 -40.31 -7.41 19.24
C VAL A 831 -39.56 -6.47 20.18
N ARG A 832 -39.33 -6.91 21.42
CA ARG A 832 -38.70 -6.12 22.51
C ARG A 832 -39.42 -4.79 22.75
N ALA A 833 -40.74 -4.83 22.84
CA ALA A 833 -41.58 -3.69 23.19
C ALA A 833 -41.61 -3.45 24.71
N SER A 834 -42.01 -2.26 25.15
CA SER A 834 -42.36 -2.03 26.55
C SER A 834 -43.74 -2.65 26.88
N ALA A 835 -43.99 -2.98 28.15
CA ALA A 835 -45.31 -3.47 28.58
C ALA A 835 -46.44 -2.48 28.26
N GLU A 836 -46.16 -1.17 28.38
CA GLU A 836 -47.06 -0.09 27.95
C GLU A 836 -47.38 -0.17 26.46
N THR A 837 -46.36 -0.37 25.60
CA THR A 837 -46.53 -0.50 24.15
C THR A 837 -47.38 -1.73 23.80
N LEU A 838 -47.20 -2.86 24.49
CA LEU A 838 -48.02 -4.05 24.29
C LEU A 838 -49.49 -3.80 24.68
N VAL A 839 -49.73 -3.13 25.81
CA VAL A 839 -51.09 -2.73 26.24
C VAL A 839 -51.72 -1.76 25.24
N ALA A 840 -50.96 -0.82 24.66
CA ALA A 840 -51.44 0.09 23.64
C ALA A 840 -51.78 -0.62 22.32
N LEU A 841 -50.96 -1.58 21.87
CA LEU A 841 -51.20 -2.41 20.68
C LEU A 841 -52.42 -3.33 20.84
N ALA A 842 -52.68 -3.85 22.04
CA ALA A 842 -53.97 -4.46 22.35
C ALA A 842 -55.11 -3.42 22.29
N SER A 843 -54.98 -2.29 22.97
CA SER A 843 -56.05 -1.29 23.06
C SER A 843 -56.49 -0.69 21.72
N GLU A 844 -55.60 -0.60 20.72
CA GLU A 844 -55.92 -0.04 19.41
C GLU A 844 -56.39 -1.08 18.38
N HIS A 845 -55.96 -2.34 18.50
CA HIS A 845 -56.14 -3.36 17.43
C HIS A 845 -56.78 -4.68 17.90
N ASP A 846 -56.94 -4.87 19.21
CA ASP A 846 -57.66 -5.93 19.96
C ASP A 846 -57.92 -7.23 19.18
N ALA A 847 -58.99 -7.27 18.38
CA ALA A 847 -59.41 -8.42 17.58
C ALA A 847 -58.37 -9.00 16.59
N TYR A 848 -57.25 -8.31 16.35
CA TYR A 848 -56.16 -8.75 15.47
C TYR A 848 -54.78 -8.79 16.15
N THR A 849 -54.68 -8.60 17.46
CA THR A 849 -53.39 -8.59 18.18
C THR A 849 -53.12 -9.91 18.88
N THR A 850 -52.17 -10.69 18.36
CA THR A 850 -51.54 -11.81 19.10
C THR A 850 -50.35 -11.27 19.89
N MET A 851 -50.19 -11.64 21.16
CA MET A 851 -49.06 -11.17 21.98
C MET A 851 -48.52 -12.27 22.91
N ASP A 852 -47.27 -12.11 23.33
CA ASP A 852 -46.62 -12.93 24.35
C ASP A 852 -45.82 -12.03 25.30
N ALA A 853 -46.13 -12.12 26.60
CA ALA A 853 -45.56 -11.27 27.64
C ALA A 853 -44.16 -11.72 28.12
N ALA A 854 -43.76 -12.96 27.85
CA ALA A 854 -42.39 -13.41 28.11
C ALA A 854 -41.46 -13.01 26.95
N ALA A 855 -41.98 -12.99 25.72
CA ALA A 855 -41.27 -12.52 24.53
C ALA A 855 -41.19 -10.98 24.42
N MET A 856 -41.95 -10.26 25.26
CA MET A 856 -42.19 -8.81 25.13
C MET A 856 -42.58 -8.41 23.70
N ALA A 857 -43.44 -9.20 23.07
CA ALA A 857 -43.70 -9.15 21.63
C ALA A 857 -45.19 -9.21 21.27
N ALA A 858 -45.53 -8.65 20.11
CA ALA A 858 -46.88 -8.65 19.54
C ALA A 858 -46.84 -8.84 18.02
N ALA A 859 -47.93 -9.34 17.46
CA ALA A 859 -48.17 -9.48 16.03
C ALA A 859 -49.59 -9.00 15.74
N VAL A 860 -49.70 -7.93 14.97
CA VAL A 860 -50.96 -7.26 14.64
C VAL A 860 -51.33 -7.59 13.21
N GLY A 861 -52.49 -8.21 12.98
CA GLY A 861 -53.00 -8.58 11.66
C GLY A 861 -53.14 -10.09 11.45
N PRO A 862 -53.48 -10.55 10.23
CA PRO A 862 -53.69 -11.96 9.96
C PRO A 862 -52.37 -12.74 9.98
N LEU A 863 -52.37 -13.84 10.74
CA LEU A 863 -51.25 -14.79 10.77
C LEU A 863 -51.32 -15.74 9.56
N PRO A 864 -50.17 -16.19 9.02
CA PRO A 864 -50.12 -17.14 7.91
C PRO A 864 -50.57 -18.55 8.35
N GLU A 865 -51.03 -19.35 7.39
CA GLU A 865 -51.37 -20.78 7.60
C GLU A 865 -50.19 -21.54 8.21
N VAL A 866 -50.44 -22.27 9.30
CA VAL A 866 -49.46 -23.04 10.06
C VAL A 866 -48.96 -24.25 9.24
N ARG A 867 -47.63 -24.37 9.10
CA ARG A 867 -46.97 -25.50 8.41
C ARG A 867 -45.62 -25.81 9.03
N GLY A 868 -45.35 -27.10 9.30
CA GLY A 868 -44.13 -27.56 9.93
C GLY A 868 -44.06 -27.25 11.42
N ARG A 869 -43.23 -28.01 12.14
CA ARG A 869 -43.08 -27.98 13.60
C ARG A 869 -41.68 -27.55 14.02
N VAL A 870 -41.61 -26.67 15.00
CA VAL A 870 -40.37 -26.20 15.62
C VAL A 870 -40.44 -26.48 17.13
N ALA A 871 -39.38 -27.06 17.70
CA ALA A 871 -39.21 -27.08 19.15
C ALA A 871 -38.14 -26.06 19.58
N VAL A 872 -38.42 -25.34 20.66
CA VAL A 872 -37.50 -24.36 21.26
C VAL A 872 -37.14 -24.84 22.67
N LEU A 873 -35.87 -25.19 22.86
CA LEU A 873 -35.32 -25.65 24.13
C LEU A 873 -34.60 -24.47 24.80
N CYS A 874 -35.03 -24.11 26.00
CA CYS A 874 -34.48 -23.03 26.80
C CYS A 874 -33.67 -23.66 27.95
N ALA A 875 -32.35 -23.43 27.97
CA ALA A 875 -31.45 -24.14 28.87
C ALA A 875 -31.70 -23.78 30.34
N SER A 876 -31.62 -22.50 30.68
CA SER A 876 -31.91 -21.98 32.03
C SER A 876 -33.17 -21.11 32.05
N SER A 877 -33.65 -20.77 33.25
CA SER A 877 -34.72 -19.77 33.42
C SER A 877 -34.29 -18.33 33.05
N GLY A 878 -32.98 -18.04 33.02
CA GLY A 878 -32.45 -16.76 32.55
C GLY A 878 -32.68 -16.56 31.05
N ASP A 879 -32.54 -17.63 30.27
CA ASP A 879 -32.65 -17.62 28.80
C ASP A 879 -34.10 -17.42 28.30
N THR A 880 -35.08 -17.47 29.20
CA THR A 880 -36.53 -17.43 28.91
C THR A 880 -36.96 -16.30 27.97
N PRO A 881 -36.49 -15.03 28.08
CA PRO A 881 -36.94 -13.96 27.19
C PRO A 881 -36.54 -14.20 25.73
N VAL A 882 -35.33 -14.73 25.50
CA VAL A 882 -34.81 -15.02 24.15
C VAL A 882 -35.48 -16.27 23.58
N ALA A 883 -35.72 -17.29 24.40
CA ALA A 883 -36.49 -18.46 24.00
C ALA A 883 -37.96 -18.14 23.71
N ALA A 884 -38.55 -17.20 24.46
CA ALA A 884 -39.89 -16.70 24.20
C ALA A 884 -39.93 -15.86 22.90
N GLU A 885 -38.94 -14.99 22.64
CA GLU A 885 -38.81 -14.28 21.37
C GLU A 885 -38.73 -15.26 20.19
N ALA A 886 -37.86 -16.26 20.26
CA ALA A 886 -37.72 -17.29 19.21
C ALA A 886 -39.02 -18.08 18.99
N ALA A 887 -39.66 -18.54 20.07
CA ALA A 887 -40.90 -19.31 20.00
C ALA A 887 -42.08 -18.47 19.45
N PHE A 888 -42.21 -17.22 19.89
CA PHE A 888 -43.22 -16.29 19.40
C PHE A 888 -43.03 -15.99 17.90
N VAL A 889 -41.80 -15.66 17.50
CA VAL A 889 -41.46 -15.29 16.12
C VAL A 889 -41.66 -16.46 15.16
N ALA A 890 -41.26 -17.68 15.54
CA ALA A 890 -41.54 -18.88 14.74
C ALA A 890 -43.06 -19.10 14.56
N LYS A 891 -43.83 -19.02 15.65
CA LYS A 891 -45.29 -19.17 15.68
C LYS A 891 -45.99 -18.16 14.77
N VAL A 892 -45.67 -16.87 14.85
CA VAL A 892 -46.29 -15.83 14.01
C VAL A 892 -45.79 -15.85 12.56
N THR A 893 -44.64 -16.48 12.30
CA THR A 893 -44.18 -16.83 10.93
C THR A 893 -44.95 -18.02 10.34
N GLY A 894 -45.74 -18.74 11.16
CA GLY A 894 -46.64 -19.80 10.73
C GLY A 894 -46.07 -21.21 10.91
N THR A 895 -45.44 -21.52 12.03
CA THR A 895 -45.15 -22.91 12.45
C THR A 895 -45.95 -23.29 13.69
N GLU A 896 -46.16 -24.58 13.87
CA GLU A 896 -46.50 -25.12 15.18
C GLU A 896 -45.24 -25.08 16.05
N VAL A 897 -45.36 -24.64 17.30
CA VAL A 897 -44.20 -24.39 18.18
C VAL A 897 -44.44 -25.00 19.55
N THR A 898 -43.48 -25.83 19.98
CA THR A 898 -43.40 -26.35 21.35
C THR A 898 -42.19 -25.70 22.04
N ARG A 899 -42.38 -25.05 23.20
CA ARG A 899 -41.26 -24.56 24.01
C ARG A 899 -41.09 -25.45 25.25
N VAL A 900 -39.84 -25.77 25.58
CA VAL A 900 -39.48 -26.53 26.79
C VAL A 900 -38.46 -25.70 27.56
N ASP A 901 -38.79 -25.38 28.81
CA ASP A 901 -38.01 -24.49 29.66
C ASP A 901 -37.24 -25.26 30.75
N ASP A 902 -36.09 -24.73 31.16
CA ASP A 902 -35.24 -25.24 32.26
C ASP A 902 -34.70 -26.67 31.99
N VAL A 903 -34.09 -26.82 30.82
CA VAL A 903 -33.53 -28.09 30.27
C VAL A 903 -32.13 -28.42 30.82
N GLY A 904 -31.39 -27.42 31.31
CA GLY A 904 -29.98 -27.49 31.70
C GLY A 904 -29.65 -28.41 32.89
N GLY A 905 -28.36 -28.69 33.03
CA GLY A 905 -27.77 -29.49 34.12
C GLY A 905 -28.59 -30.71 34.56
N SER A 906 -29.08 -30.68 35.81
CA SER A 906 -29.77 -31.81 36.44
C SER A 906 -31.12 -32.20 35.80
N ARG A 907 -31.64 -31.42 34.85
CA ARG A 907 -32.98 -31.58 34.26
C ARG A 907 -33.01 -32.15 32.83
N MET A 908 -31.89 -32.62 32.28
CA MET A 908 -31.92 -33.38 31.01
C MET A 908 -32.75 -34.68 31.04
N ARG A 909 -33.02 -35.26 32.23
CA ARG A 909 -33.61 -36.61 32.36
C ARG A 909 -35.00 -36.80 31.71
N PRO A 910 -35.97 -35.87 31.77
CA PRO A 910 -37.25 -36.03 31.09
C PRO A 910 -37.10 -35.92 29.56
N LEU A 911 -36.15 -35.11 29.07
CA LEU A 911 -35.88 -34.97 27.64
C LEU A 911 -35.25 -36.24 27.05
N LEU A 912 -34.40 -36.92 27.83
CA LEU A 912 -33.92 -38.28 27.55
C LEU A 912 -35.02 -39.37 27.69
N ALA A 913 -36.15 -39.08 28.33
CA ALA A 913 -37.25 -40.02 28.51
C ALA A 913 -38.35 -39.89 27.43
N ASP A 914 -38.45 -38.74 26.77
CA ASP A 914 -39.36 -38.49 25.65
C ASP A 914 -38.60 -37.95 24.42
N SER A 915 -38.01 -38.87 23.67
CA SER A 915 -37.25 -38.56 22.45
C SER A 915 -38.11 -38.05 21.29
N SER A 916 -39.45 -38.03 21.41
CA SER A 916 -40.32 -37.42 20.39
C SER A 916 -40.07 -35.92 20.26
N LEU A 917 -39.75 -35.24 21.36
CA LEU A 917 -39.45 -33.80 21.41
C LEU A 917 -38.21 -33.40 20.59
N LEU A 918 -37.30 -34.34 20.32
CA LEU A 918 -36.10 -34.12 19.50
C LEU A 918 -36.23 -34.62 18.05
N THR A 919 -37.22 -35.45 17.73
CA THR A 919 -37.28 -36.21 16.46
C THR A 919 -38.56 -35.99 15.66
N ASP A 920 -39.65 -35.56 16.31
CA ASP A 920 -40.94 -35.27 15.68
C ASP A 920 -41.16 -33.77 15.39
N VAL A 921 -40.07 -33.04 15.17
CA VAL A 921 -40.06 -31.66 14.68
C VAL A 921 -39.19 -31.52 13.44
N ASP A 922 -39.37 -30.44 12.68
CA ASP A 922 -38.65 -30.17 11.43
C ASP A 922 -37.39 -29.31 11.64
N CYS A 923 -37.32 -28.59 12.76
CA CYS A 923 -36.16 -27.82 13.19
C CYS A 923 -36.20 -27.62 14.71
N LEU A 924 -35.02 -27.57 15.35
CA LEU A 924 -34.84 -27.24 16.76
C LEU A 924 -34.22 -25.85 16.91
N VAL A 925 -34.59 -25.13 17.96
CA VAL A 925 -33.86 -23.95 18.44
C VAL A 925 -33.38 -24.26 19.86
N VAL A 926 -32.09 -24.11 20.14
CA VAL A 926 -31.52 -24.30 21.48
C VAL A 926 -30.98 -22.96 21.97
N VAL A 927 -31.57 -22.44 23.03
CA VAL A 927 -31.29 -21.10 23.57
C VAL A 927 -30.60 -21.27 24.92
N ALA A 928 -29.34 -20.85 25.03
CA ALA A 928 -28.47 -21.21 26.15
C ALA A 928 -27.34 -20.20 26.38
N GLY A 929 -27.20 -19.72 27.62
CA GLY A 929 -26.09 -18.88 28.06
C GLY A 929 -25.04 -19.72 28.79
N LEU A 930 -25.19 -19.87 30.10
CA LEU A 930 -24.28 -20.66 30.95
C LEU A 930 -24.14 -22.13 30.47
N ASP A 931 -25.24 -22.76 30.10
CA ASP A 931 -25.32 -24.14 29.59
C ASP A 931 -25.09 -24.24 28.05
N ALA A 932 -24.28 -23.36 27.44
CA ALA A 932 -24.12 -23.27 25.97
C ALA A 932 -23.79 -24.60 25.27
N ALA A 933 -23.06 -25.49 25.95
CA ALA A 933 -22.75 -26.85 25.46
C ALA A 933 -24.00 -27.73 25.23
N LEU A 934 -25.18 -27.35 25.73
CA LEU A 934 -26.44 -28.05 25.48
C LEU A 934 -26.76 -28.17 23.99
N ALA A 935 -26.40 -27.19 23.16
CA ALA A 935 -26.59 -27.27 21.71
C ALA A 935 -25.79 -28.44 21.10
N THR A 936 -24.51 -28.57 21.47
CA THR A 936 -23.61 -29.68 21.12
C THR A 936 -24.16 -31.03 21.58
N VAL A 937 -24.66 -31.09 22.82
CA VAL A 937 -25.20 -32.31 23.44
C VAL A 937 -26.49 -32.77 22.76
N VAL A 938 -27.39 -31.84 22.41
CA VAL A 938 -28.63 -32.14 21.68
C VAL A 938 -28.32 -32.55 20.23
N ALA A 939 -27.32 -31.94 19.57
CA ALA A 939 -26.86 -32.36 18.24
C ALA A 939 -26.38 -33.82 18.22
N GLY A 940 -25.72 -34.28 19.29
CA GLY A 940 -25.35 -35.69 19.46
C GLY A 940 -26.53 -36.66 19.66
N MET A 941 -27.78 -36.16 19.70
CA MET A 941 -28.99 -36.96 19.97
C MET A 941 -30.04 -36.91 18.85
N THR A 942 -29.86 -36.12 17.78
CA THR A 942 -30.85 -36.02 16.70
C THR A 942 -30.26 -35.58 15.35
N GLU A 943 -30.89 -36.06 14.28
CA GLU A 943 -30.62 -35.67 12.88
C GLU A 943 -31.40 -34.41 12.46
N VAL A 944 -32.18 -33.81 13.36
CA VAL A 944 -32.97 -32.59 13.10
C VAL A 944 -32.07 -31.34 13.13
N PRO A 945 -32.12 -30.45 12.12
CA PRO A 945 -31.31 -29.23 12.09
C PRO A 945 -31.53 -28.33 13.31
N ILE A 946 -30.44 -27.89 13.93
CA ILE A 946 -30.44 -27.09 15.17
C ILE A 946 -30.01 -25.65 14.88
N VAL A 947 -30.78 -24.69 15.40
CA VAL A 947 -30.39 -23.28 15.50
C VAL A 947 -30.00 -23.00 16.95
N ALA A 948 -28.71 -22.88 17.23
CA ALA A 948 -28.22 -22.50 18.54
C ALA A 948 -28.27 -20.98 18.70
N VAL A 949 -28.73 -20.49 19.85
CA VAL A 949 -28.84 -19.08 20.20
C VAL A 949 -28.09 -18.86 21.51
N PRO A 950 -26.84 -18.35 21.46
CA PRO A 950 -26.16 -17.92 22.67
C PRO A 950 -26.90 -16.72 23.27
N THR A 951 -26.90 -16.60 24.59
CA THR A 951 -27.56 -15.52 25.33
C THR A 951 -26.57 -14.77 26.21
N SER A 952 -26.90 -13.54 26.57
CA SER A 952 -26.15 -12.74 27.53
C SER A 952 -26.39 -13.16 28.99
N THR A 953 -27.27 -14.13 29.24
CA THR A 953 -27.68 -14.58 30.57
C THR A 953 -26.76 -15.68 31.12
N GLY A 954 -25.84 -15.28 31.99
CA GLY A 954 -24.94 -16.16 32.75
C GLY A 954 -24.31 -15.44 33.94
N GLN A 955 -23.19 -15.95 34.44
CA GLN A 955 -22.31 -15.16 35.30
C GLN A 955 -21.71 -13.98 34.52
N THR A 956 -21.21 -12.97 35.22
CA THR A 956 -20.50 -11.79 34.69
C THR A 956 -19.29 -12.16 33.83
N SER A 957 -18.63 -13.27 34.16
CA SER A 957 -17.57 -13.95 33.39
C SER A 957 -17.97 -14.38 31.96
N SER A 958 -19.26 -14.35 31.60
CA SER A 958 -19.75 -14.70 30.26
C SER A 958 -19.54 -13.62 29.18
N PHE A 959 -19.05 -12.44 29.55
CA PHE A 959 -18.83 -11.28 28.65
C PHE A 959 -20.05 -10.95 27.78
N GLY A 960 -21.22 -10.82 28.42
CA GLY A 960 -22.48 -10.51 27.73
C GLY A 960 -22.88 -11.58 26.70
N GLY A 961 -22.51 -12.84 26.91
CA GLY A 961 -22.84 -13.98 26.04
C GLY A 961 -21.76 -14.37 25.04
N PHE A 962 -20.61 -13.68 25.02
CA PHE A 962 -19.50 -14.02 24.12
C PHE A 962 -18.89 -15.40 24.44
N GLY A 963 -18.84 -15.78 25.73
CA GLY A 963 -18.44 -17.14 26.12
C GLY A 963 -19.37 -18.21 25.53
N ALA A 964 -20.68 -18.01 25.64
CA ALA A 964 -21.68 -18.92 25.07
C ALA A 964 -21.56 -19.02 23.54
N LEU A 965 -21.35 -17.89 22.85
CA LEU A 965 -21.13 -17.84 21.41
C LEU A 965 -19.90 -18.67 21.00
N LEU A 966 -18.77 -18.52 21.69
CA LEU A 966 -17.55 -19.30 21.42
C LEU A 966 -17.74 -20.79 21.72
N THR A 967 -18.41 -21.17 22.82
CA THR A 967 -18.68 -22.58 23.15
C THR A 967 -19.45 -23.29 22.05
N VAL A 968 -20.42 -22.62 21.42
CA VAL A 968 -21.19 -23.21 20.31
C VAL A 968 -20.41 -23.15 18.98
N LEU A 969 -19.75 -22.03 18.66
CA LEU A 969 -18.97 -21.91 17.42
C LEU A 969 -17.82 -22.90 17.32
N ASN A 970 -17.17 -23.23 18.45
CA ASN A 970 -16.10 -24.22 18.52
C ASN A 970 -16.62 -25.67 18.60
N SER A 971 -17.94 -25.90 18.54
CA SER A 971 -18.49 -27.26 18.53
C SER A 971 -18.35 -27.90 17.15
N ALA A 972 -17.69 -29.07 17.08
CA ALA A 972 -17.55 -29.85 15.85
C ALA A 972 -18.83 -30.61 15.44
N SER A 973 -19.98 -30.27 16.02
CA SER A 973 -21.25 -30.99 15.84
C SER A 973 -21.91 -30.68 14.49
N PRO A 974 -22.08 -31.66 13.59
CA PRO A 974 -22.79 -31.43 12.33
C PRO A 974 -24.26 -31.10 12.58
N GLY A 975 -24.86 -30.29 11.70
CA GLY A 975 -26.28 -29.94 11.76
C GLY A 975 -26.64 -28.74 12.65
N VAL A 976 -25.68 -28.16 13.37
CA VAL A 976 -25.84 -26.94 14.17
C VAL A 976 -25.54 -25.69 13.34
N VAL A 977 -26.36 -24.65 13.47
CA VAL A 977 -26.13 -23.29 12.94
C VAL A 977 -26.28 -22.30 14.10
N VAL A 978 -25.36 -21.34 14.22
CA VAL A 978 -25.32 -20.40 15.35
C VAL A 978 -25.95 -19.05 14.97
N SER A 979 -26.88 -18.56 15.79
CA SER A 979 -27.45 -17.21 15.73
C SER A 979 -26.55 -16.21 16.46
N ASN A 980 -26.77 -14.91 16.26
CA ASN A 980 -26.11 -13.90 17.08
C ASN A 980 -26.63 -13.93 18.54
N ILE A 981 -25.86 -13.37 19.47
CA ILE A 981 -26.20 -13.30 20.90
C ILE A 981 -27.57 -12.63 21.10
N ASP A 982 -28.38 -13.23 21.97
CA ASP A 982 -29.77 -12.87 22.28
C ASP A 982 -30.71 -12.81 21.06
N ASN A 983 -30.31 -13.25 19.87
CA ASN A 983 -31.06 -13.05 18.63
C ASN A 983 -32.08 -14.18 18.40
N GLY A 984 -33.05 -14.27 19.31
CA GLY A 984 -34.19 -15.18 19.23
C GLY A 984 -35.05 -14.91 17.97
N TYR A 985 -35.21 -13.64 17.58
CA TYR A 985 -35.91 -13.24 16.36
C TYR A 985 -35.34 -13.91 15.11
N ALA A 986 -34.04 -13.76 14.84
CA ALA A 986 -33.44 -14.37 13.63
C ALA A 986 -33.52 -15.89 13.67
N ALA A 987 -33.32 -16.50 14.84
CA ALA A 987 -33.43 -17.94 15.03
C ALA A 987 -34.85 -18.47 14.78
N GLY A 988 -35.87 -17.80 15.32
CA GLY A 988 -37.28 -18.12 15.09
C GLY A 988 -37.69 -18.02 13.62
N VAL A 989 -37.23 -16.96 12.91
CA VAL A 989 -37.46 -16.83 11.46
C VAL A 989 -36.72 -17.91 10.67
N PHE A 990 -35.49 -18.27 11.04
CA PHE A 990 -34.69 -19.27 10.34
C PHE A 990 -35.27 -20.68 10.52
N ALA A 991 -35.57 -21.08 11.76
CA ALA A 991 -36.23 -22.34 12.06
C ALA A 991 -37.60 -22.46 11.38
N ALA A 992 -38.40 -21.37 11.38
CA ALA A 992 -39.68 -21.35 10.68
C ALA A 992 -39.52 -21.45 9.15
N ARG A 993 -38.44 -20.91 8.56
CA ARG A 993 -38.12 -21.07 7.13
C ARG A 993 -37.67 -22.48 6.77
N ILE A 994 -37.07 -23.23 7.69
CA ILE A 994 -36.77 -24.66 7.53
C ILE A 994 -38.07 -25.47 7.61
N ALA A 995 -38.80 -25.35 8.72
CA ALA A 995 -40.02 -26.12 8.97
C ALA A 995 -41.12 -25.89 7.91
N ARG A 996 -41.31 -24.65 7.43
CA ARG A 996 -42.28 -24.34 6.35
C ARG A 996 -41.85 -24.82 4.96
N ARG A 997 -40.66 -25.42 4.83
CA ARG A 997 -40.12 -26.04 3.60
C ARG A 997 -40.02 -27.56 3.68
N SER A 998 -40.24 -28.19 4.84
CA SER A 998 -40.33 -29.64 4.91
C SER A 998 -41.57 -30.15 4.15
N ILE A 999 -41.53 -31.41 3.74
CA ILE A 999 -42.71 -32.09 3.23
C ILE A 999 -43.60 -32.41 4.46
N PRO A 1000 -44.91 -32.10 4.44
CA PRO A 1000 -45.80 -32.49 5.52
C PRO A 1000 -45.69 -34.00 5.79
N ARG A 1001 -45.40 -34.36 7.05
CA ARG A 1001 -45.35 -35.75 7.53
C ARG A 1001 -46.77 -36.34 7.64
#